data_AF-A0A6J7SY98-F1
#
_entry.id   AF-A0A6J7SY98-F1
#
_cell.length_a   1.000
_cell.length_b   1.000
_cell.length_c   1.000
_cell.angle_alpha   90.00
_cell.angle_beta   90.00
_cell.angle_gamma   90.00
#
_symmetry.space_group_name_H-M   'P 1'
#
loop_
_entity.id
_entity.type
_entity.pdbx_description
1 polymer ?
#
loop_
_entity_poly.entity_id
_entity_poly.type
_entity_poly.pdbx_seq_one_letter_code
_entity_poly.pdbx_strand_id
1 'polypeptide(L)'
;MLALSFVVRLGTLLAVAPTRTDGGDPLFYHSTANFLATGHGFPEPLNFIAFQNWRASALHGPLYPLVLSFISRLGGTTYFDHKIFSLIIGTALVAMIGLVAHQVAPRQAAQRITILAMFLAAIYPNLWLVDGVMFPEGLMALCTTATVWAAYRWKGKPTLKWAAAMGLLVGLAALTRGEGLLLSVLLIVPWILCAGDLSWRTRLKHIAFAGLACIMVLAPWTLRNARSFEVLVPLSTNGNELFVYANCDPAYSGKFIGFWSFACQEDLRSQGIDATGDEAQKSLFWRDKGFDYASEHISELPKVVAARVGRQWELFRPWQNTEFAPIEGRNKNAARAGLLMYYVLAASSIYGAVLIRRRRAGLLPLGALFINVTLTAIYAYGTTRFRVPAEPALCVLAAVGGYPLLQRLRARYAPRSPRHNDEPATAGASSFVQGATIHVRSVVSKQARATWASLGFVALTIAITLPALYRSIGSSMEEGFMLVFPERVIKGAVANVDFLHLYGPGSLHVLSLWYRVFDVSLISERTFGLAQHLLVIFGLVVITRPWGKRASTLVGCMSTIFVLTPIGLQALAWSGGVGIALWSVIFCIRAINRQSQLLPARTSWVTAGLLAGLALTFRPDLVLALALIFGWALWKRSRRIVSQVMCGFAVGLTSLWIHLIQAGPHAIIRGVLLDPVIHLRPGRELPRPPNRHYLQGALQVISEKFAPWWGVPHLSAPQQLFVWFFLLPAIALLIAVIAFRVIRRSESTASQQRGVTLFIVALFGIGLLPQALQRPDSAHLLWVSCISWPLLIIALIELIRHRAPRTHPTVRLATALSITLAIVVIFVPFYTLRTYTDLAWRSMSGKTEVLQVTRGDRYFYLGDDRPYMASLQVVKDLDQLSHPGERLLVGPVDLRNTSYSDAFFYHLFPDLIPATYFIEMDPGLADRADSRLADDVQSADWLILTRFWSGWIEPNESTKFGSDVPNQVVENTFCLRGSYQHDLVRLYQKCSTGDGIGPYDAPYQPLFDYAVEVLVPVTPRPDGTCTPTCRGIFNPDYANIDTSVLEVSPKASDATADLVSDATP
;
A
#
# COMPACT_ATOMS: atom_id res chain seq x y z
N MET A 1 4.41 -11.73 18.18
CA MET A 1 5.81 -11.26 18.16
C MET A 1 6.36 -11.30 16.75
N LEU A 2 6.23 -12.38 15.99
CA LEU A 2 6.67 -12.42 14.58
C LEU A 2 6.02 -11.34 13.71
N ALA A 3 4.70 -11.18 13.77
CA ALA A 3 4.02 -10.08 13.07
C ALA A 3 4.53 -8.69 13.48
N LEU A 4 4.83 -8.48 14.77
CA LEU A 4 5.43 -7.23 15.25
C LEU A 4 6.84 -7.04 14.67
N SER A 5 7.67 -8.09 14.68
CA SER A 5 9.03 -8.08 14.13
C SER A 5 9.04 -7.75 12.64
N PHE A 6 8.13 -8.33 11.86
CA PHE A 6 7.96 -8.03 10.44
C PHE A 6 7.47 -6.59 10.24
N VAL A 7 6.46 -6.14 10.99
CA VAL A 7 5.94 -4.77 10.90
C VAL A 7 6.99 -3.72 11.28
N VAL A 8 7.79 -3.95 12.32
CA VAL A 8 8.88 -3.04 12.71
C VAL A 8 9.91 -2.96 11.58
N ARG A 9 10.35 -4.11 11.05
CA ARG A 9 11.29 -4.19 9.94
C ARG A 9 10.78 -3.53 8.66
N LEU A 10 9.51 -3.77 8.33
CA LEU A 10 8.87 -3.15 7.18
C LEU A 10 8.77 -1.63 7.37
N GLY A 11 8.34 -1.20 8.56
CA GLY A 11 8.28 0.23 8.91
C GLY A 11 9.65 0.90 8.83
N THR A 12 10.73 0.23 9.27
CA THR A 12 12.08 0.79 9.18
C THR A 12 12.64 0.76 7.77
N LEU A 13 12.36 -0.27 6.97
CA LEU A 13 12.69 -0.28 5.55
C LEU A 13 12.01 0.90 4.82
N LEU A 14 10.76 1.20 5.17
CA LEU A 14 9.99 2.27 4.53
C LEU A 14 10.34 3.68 5.04
N ALA A 15 10.70 3.83 6.31
CA ALA A 15 10.88 5.15 6.94
C ALA A 15 12.35 5.54 7.23
N VAL A 16 13.26 4.57 7.31
CA VAL A 16 14.62 4.77 7.84
C VAL A 16 15.71 4.44 6.81
N ALA A 17 15.45 3.53 5.87
CA ALA A 17 16.42 3.14 4.84
C ALA A 17 16.56 4.25 3.76
N PRO A 18 17.75 4.83 3.57
CA PRO A 18 17.94 5.88 2.57
C PRO A 18 17.88 5.34 1.13
N THR A 19 17.68 6.26 0.18
CA THR A 19 17.69 6.03 -1.28
C THR A 19 19.02 5.51 -1.84
N ARG A 20 20.09 5.44 -1.02
CA ARG A 20 21.45 5.02 -1.42
C ARG A 20 21.87 3.65 -0.89
N THR A 21 20.93 2.79 -0.51
CA THR A 21 21.21 1.44 0.04
C THR A 21 21.51 0.37 -1.04
N ASP A 22 21.67 0.78 -2.30
CA ASP A 22 21.70 -0.12 -3.46
C ASP A 22 23.09 -0.27 -4.11
N GLY A 23 24.12 0.43 -3.61
CA GLY A 23 25.51 0.35 -4.07
C GLY A 23 26.42 -0.48 -3.15
N GLY A 24 27.59 -0.92 -3.65
CA GLY A 24 28.54 -1.75 -2.90
C GLY A 24 28.11 -3.22 -2.79
N ASP A 25 28.32 -3.84 -1.63
CA ASP A 25 27.89 -5.23 -1.32
C ASP A 25 26.42 -5.55 -1.73
N PRO A 26 25.41 -4.70 -1.45
CA PRO A 26 24.04 -4.87 -1.93
C PRO A 26 23.91 -5.06 -3.45
N LEU A 27 24.63 -4.26 -4.25
CA LEU A 27 24.64 -4.39 -5.70
C LEU A 27 25.12 -5.78 -6.12
N PHE A 28 26.18 -6.28 -5.48
CA PHE A 28 26.71 -7.60 -5.75
C PHE A 28 25.66 -8.68 -5.47
N TYR A 29 25.06 -8.69 -4.28
CA TYR A 29 24.09 -9.72 -3.89
C TYR A 29 22.82 -9.70 -4.76
N HIS A 30 22.30 -8.52 -5.06
CA HIS A 30 21.13 -8.33 -5.89
C HIS A 30 21.34 -8.82 -7.32
N SER A 31 22.41 -8.33 -7.95
CA SER A 31 22.71 -8.64 -9.34
C SER A 31 23.02 -10.13 -9.51
N THR A 32 23.83 -10.68 -8.61
CA THR A 32 24.16 -12.11 -8.60
C THR A 32 22.92 -12.98 -8.41
N ALA A 33 21.99 -12.61 -7.52
CA ALA A 33 20.74 -13.34 -7.34
C ALA A 33 19.90 -13.38 -8.63
N ASN A 34 19.85 -12.27 -9.36
CA ASN A 34 19.16 -12.18 -10.65
C ASN A 34 19.87 -12.98 -11.75
N PHE A 35 21.20 -12.96 -11.80
CA PHE A 35 22.00 -13.79 -12.72
C PHE A 35 21.80 -15.29 -12.46
N LEU A 36 21.75 -15.69 -11.19
CA LEU A 36 21.45 -17.08 -10.80
C LEU A 36 20.03 -17.51 -11.18
N ALA A 37 19.07 -16.60 -11.13
CA ALA A 37 17.69 -16.88 -11.53
C ALA A 37 17.54 -17.08 -13.03
N THR A 38 18.34 -16.38 -13.84
CA THR A 38 18.35 -16.48 -15.31
C THR A 38 19.36 -17.49 -15.86
N GLY A 39 20.09 -18.21 -15.00
CA GLY A 39 20.98 -19.30 -15.40
C GLY A 39 22.43 -18.89 -15.73
N HIS A 40 22.83 -17.63 -15.48
CA HIS A 40 24.16 -17.12 -15.80
C HIS A 40 25.25 -17.48 -14.76
N GLY A 41 24.88 -18.09 -13.63
CA GLY A 41 25.82 -18.51 -12.59
C GLY A 41 26.31 -17.36 -11.70
N PHE A 42 27.61 -17.35 -11.38
CA PHE A 42 28.26 -16.38 -10.50
C PHE A 42 29.34 -15.56 -11.24
N PRO A 43 28.93 -14.65 -12.17
CA PRO A 43 29.85 -13.70 -12.76
C PRO A 43 30.20 -12.56 -11.80
N GLU A 44 31.32 -11.88 -12.03
CA GLU A 44 31.63 -10.59 -11.43
C GLU A 44 30.60 -9.56 -11.91
N PRO A 45 29.77 -8.99 -11.01
CA PRO A 45 28.60 -8.22 -11.44
C PRO A 45 28.91 -6.93 -12.20
N LEU A 46 29.96 -6.18 -11.86
CA LEU A 46 30.22 -4.88 -12.48
C LEU A 46 30.63 -5.02 -13.94
N ASN A 47 31.58 -5.90 -14.25
CA ASN A 47 32.02 -6.18 -15.62
C ASN A 47 30.90 -6.81 -16.45
N PHE A 48 30.07 -7.66 -15.84
CA PHE A 48 28.97 -8.29 -16.55
C PHE A 48 27.84 -7.29 -16.87
N ILE A 49 27.48 -6.40 -15.94
CA ILE A 49 26.48 -5.35 -16.18
C ILE A 49 26.98 -4.33 -17.21
N ALA A 50 28.20 -3.82 -17.04
CA ALA A 50 28.71 -2.72 -17.85
C ALA A 50 29.15 -3.16 -19.25
N PHE A 51 29.73 -4.34 -19.38
CA PHE A 51 30.41 -4.78 -20.61
C PHE A 51 29.93 -6.15 -21.14
N GLN A 52 28.95 -6.79 -20.48
CA GLN A 52 28.53 -8.17 -20.77
C GLN A 52 29.70 -9.17 -20.74
N ASN A 53 30.77 -8.84 -20.00
CA ASN A 53 31.97 -9.65 -19.93
C ASN A 53 31.87 -10.63 -18.75
N TRP A 54 31.61 -11.90 -19.06
CA TRP A 54 31.48 -12.94 -18.04
C TRP A 54 32.85 -13.33 -17.46
N ARG A 55 33.05 -13.05 -16.18
CA ARG A 55 34.25 -13.44 -15.42
C ARG A 55 33.82 -14.16 -14.15
N ALA A 56 34.38 -15.33 -13.86
CA ALA A 56 34.02 -16.07 -12.65
C ALA A 56 34.36 -15.25 -11.40
N SER A 57 33.40 -15.14 -10.46
CA SER A 57 33.61 -14.45 -9.18
C SER A 57 33.36 -15.36 -7.98
N ALA A 58 34.20 -15.21 -6.96
CA ALA A 58 34.05 -15.77 -5.62
C ALA A 58 34.25 -14.69 -4.54
N LEU A 59 33.94 -13.42 -4.87
CA LEU A 59 34.14 -12.28 -3.98
C LEU A 59 33.43 -12.50 -2.64
N HIS A 60 32.16 -12.90 -2.67
CA HIS A 60 31.38 -13.21 -1.47
C HIS A 60 30.95 -14.67 -1.42
N GLY A 61 30.59 -15.13 -0.22
CA GLY A 61 30.01 -16.47 -0.03
C GLY A 61 28.71 -16.66 -0.83
N PRO A 62 28.44 -17.87 -1.35
CA PRO A 62 27.37 -18.07 -2.33
C PRO A 62 25.98 -18.13 -1.71
N LEU A 63 25.85 -18.41 -0.41
CA LEU A 63 24.56 -18.82 0.15
C LEU A 63 23.55 -17.67 0.12
N TYR A 64 23.97 -16.44 0.39
CA TYR A 64 23.05 -15.31 0.44
C TYR A 64 22.47 -14.93 -0.95
N PRO A 65 23.28 -14.74 -2.01
CA PRO A 65 22.77 -14.64 -3.39
C PRO A 65 21.90 -15.83 -3.81
N LEU A 66 22.28 -17.05 -3.44
CA LEU A 66 21.53 -18.25 -3.79
C LEU A 66 20.15 -18.26 -3.13
N VAL A 67 20.06 -17.86 -1.86
CA VAL A 67 18.79 -17.70 -1.14
C VAL A 67 17.95 -16.58 -1.75
N LEU A 68 18.53 -15.44 -2.10
CA LEU A 68 17.82 -14.35 -2.79
C LEU A 68 17.34 -14.76 -4.20
N SER A 69 18.09 -15.62 -4.91
CA SER A 69 17.70 -16.09 -6.25
C SER A 69 16.35 -16.83 -6.26
N PHE A 70 15.92 -17.36 -5.11
CA PHE A 70 14.60 -17.98 -4.97
C PHE A 70 13.48 -16.99 -5.31
N ILE A 71 13.52 -15.76 -4.77
CA ILE A 71 12.48 -14.77 -5.06
C ILE A 71 12.62 -14.22 -6.48
N SER A 72 13.84 -14.08 -7.01
CA SER A 72 14.07 -13.71 -8.41
C SER A 72 13.44 -14.72 -9.39
N ARG A 73 13.54 -16.03 -9.11
CA ARG A 73 12.88 -17.08 -9.94
C ARG A 73 11.35 -17.02 -9.88
N LEU A 74 10.79 -16.41 -8.84
CA LEU A 74 9.36 -16.17 -8.70
C LEU A 74 8.91 -14.82 -9.27
N GLY A 75 9.81 -14.09 -9.96
CA GLY A 75 9.54 -12.81 -10.59
C GLY A 75 9.89 -11.57 -9.75
N GLY A 76 10.35 -11.75 -8.50
CA GLY A 76 10.81 -10.63 -7.65
C GLY A 76 12.25 -10.25 -7.93
N THR A 77 12.46 -9.43 -8.96
CA THR A 77 13.78 -9.10 -9.51
C THR A 77 14.32 -7.75 -9.05
N THR A 78 13.61 -7.01 -8.21
CA THR A 78 14.01 -5.67 -7.76
C THR A 78 14.74 -5.70 -6.41
N TYR A 79 15.50 -4.63 -6.10
CA TYR A 79 16.08 -4.44 -4.77
C TYR A 79 15.04 -4.48 -3.65
N PHE A 80 13.82 -4.00 -3.93
CA PHE A 80 12.73 -4.03 -2.96
C PHE A 80 12.32 -5.46 -2.64
N ASP A 81 12.17 -6.33 -3.66
CA ASP A 81 11.79 -7.73 -3.48
C ASP A 81 12.83 -8.48 -2.64
N HIS A 82 14.11 -8.26 -2.95
CA HIS A 82 15.21 -8.87 -2.20
C HIS A 82 15.27 -8.37 -0.76
N LYS A 83 15.10 -7.06 -0.53
CA LYS A 83 15.01 -6.51 0.84
C LYS A 83 13.83 -7.10 1.59
N ILE A 84 12.63 -7.16 1.00
CA ILE A 84 11.46 -7.81 1.62
C ILE A 84 11.77 -9.26 1.99
N PHE A 85 12.47 -9.99 1.13
CA PHE A 85 12.88 -11.36 1.44
C PHE A 85 13.91 -11.41 2.59
N SER A 86 14.87 -10.49 2.65
CA SER A 86 15.79 -10.34 3.78
C SER A 86 15.05 -10.01 5.09
N LEU A 87 13.96 -9.25 5.03
CA LEU A 87 13.09 -8.99 6.20
C LEU A 87 12.39 -10.26 6.70
N ILE A 88 12.02 -11.18 5.80
CA ILE A 88 11.47 -12.50 6.16
C ILE A 88 12.55 -13.33 6.87
N ILE A 89 13.78 -13.33 6.36
CA ILE A 89 14.94 -13.99 6.99
C ILE A 89 15.17 -13.42 8.40
N GLY A 90 15.17 -12.09 8.54
CA GLY A 90 15.28 -11.41 9.84
C GLY A 90 14.13 -11.73 10.81
N THR A 91 12.92 -11.92 10.30
CA THR A 91 11.76 -12.35 11.11
C THR A 91 11.92 -13.81 11.57
N ALA A 92 12.45 -14.68 10.71
CA ALA A 92 12.78 -16.05 11.06
C ALA A 92 13.90 -16.12 12.13
N LEU A 93 14.88 -15.21 12.08
CA LEU A 93 15.88 -15.05 13.14
C LEU A 93 15.23 -14.73 14.49
N VAL A 94 14.23 -13.84 14.55
CA VAL A 94 13.50 -13.56 15.80
C VAL A 94 12.76 -14.79 16.33
N ALA A 95 12.19 -15.62 15.45
CA ALA A 95 11.63 -16.92 15.87
C ALA A 95 12.71 -17.81 16.50
N MET A 96 13.88 -17.92 15.86
CA MET A 96 14.99 -18.75 16.32
C MET A 96 15.56 -18.27 17.66
N ILE A 97 15.67 -16.95 17.87
CA ILE A 97 16.03 -16.34 19.16
C ILE A 97 15.05 -16.79 20.26
N GLY A 98 13.74 -16.78 19.96
CA GLY A 98 12.72 -17.28 20.87
C GLY A 98 12.91 -18.76 21.23
N LEU A 99 13.23 -19.60 20.23
CA LEU A 99 13.49 -21.03 20.45
C LEU A 99 14.72 -21.27 21.33
N VAL A 100 15.81 -20.53 21.13
CA VAL A 100 17.00 -20.60 21.98
C VAL A 100 16.70 -20.11 23.40
N ALA A 101 16.01 -18.98 23.53
CA ALA A 101 15.60 -18.44 24.84
C ALA A 101 14.76 -19.43 25.63
N HIS A 102 13.86 -20.16 24.97
CA HIS A 102 13.02 -21.16 25.60
C HIS A 102 13.82 -22.32 26.21
N GLN A 103 14.93 -22.72 25.58
CA GLN A 103 15.78 -23.82 26.06
C GLN A 103 16.61 -23.45 27.30
N VAL A 104 17.03 -22.18 27.42
CA VAL A 104 17.90 -21.73 28.53
C VAL A 104 17.13 -21.10 29.70
N ALA A 105 15.89 -20.70 29.47
CA ALA A 105 15.06 -20.08 30.48
C ALA A 105 14.63 -21.08 31.58
N PRO A 106 14.42 -20.63 32.84
CA PRO A 106 13.82 -21.47 33.87
C PRO A 106 12.42 -21.92 33.43
N ARG A 107 12.06 -23.20 33.68
CA ARG A 107 10.77 -23.79 33.25
C ARG A 107 9.56 -22.93 33.62
N GLN A 108 9.52 -22.39 34.83
CA GLN A 108 8.41 -21.56 35.34
C GLN A 108 8.26 -20.20 34.62
N ALA A 109 9.35 -19.67 34.03
CA ALA A 109 9.37 -18.37 33.36
C ALA A 109 9.66 -18.47 31.86
N ALA A 110 9.75 -19.69 31.30
CA ALA A 110 10.26 -19.94 29.96
C ALA A 110 9.47 -19.18 28.89
N GLN A 111 8.14 -19.24 28.94
CA GLN A 111 7.28 -18.52 27.98
C GLN A 111 7.46 -17.00 28.06
N ARG A 112 7.62 -16.44 29.27
CA ARG A 112 7.75 -14.99 29.48
C ARG A 112 9.11 -14.47 29.00
N ILE A 113 10.18 -15.20 29.30
CA ILE A 113 11.54 -14.89 28.83
C ILE A 113 11.63 -15.06 27.31
N THR A 114 10.97 -16.08 26.74
CA THR A 114 10.87 -16.27 25.29
C THR A 114 10.25 -15.04 24.62
N ILE A 115 9.09 -14.60 25.10
CA ILE A 115 8.40 -13.42 24.55
C ILE A 115 9.26 -12.16 24.72
N LEU A 116 9.93 -11.99 25.86
CA LEU A 116 10.82 -10.86 26.10
C LEU A 116 12.02 -10.87 25.15
N ALA A 117 12.70 -12.01 24.96
CA ALA A 117 13.82 -12.13 24.02
C ALA A 117 13.40 -11.81 22.59
N MET A 118 12.25 -12.34 22.16
CA MET A 118 11.68 -12.03 20.84
C MET A 118 11.31 -10.55 20.70
N PHE A 119 10.77 -9.93 21.75
CA PHE A 119 10.42 -8.51 21.75
C PHE A 119 11.66 -7.64 21.64
N LEU A 120 12.69 -7.90 22.44
CA LEU A 120 13.97 -7.18 22.39
C LEU A 120 14.58 -7.31 20.98
N ALA A 121 14.67 -8.52 20.44
CA ALA A 121 15.20 -8.75 19.09
C ALA A 121 14.34 -8.13 17.97
N ALA A 122 13.02 -8.00 18.17
CA ALA A 122 12.13 -7.39 17.19
C ALA A 122 12.39 -5.89 17.02
N ILE A 123 12.65 -5.17 18.12
CA ILE A 123 12.83 -3.71 18.11
C ILE A 123 14.30 -3.27 18.00
N TYR A 124 15.25 -4.19 18.16
CA TYR A 124 16.67 -3.85 18.28
C TYR A 124 17.32 -3.42 16.95
N PRO A 125 17.79 -2.16 16.81
CA PRO A 125 18.30 -1.63 15.54
C PRO A 125 19.43 -2.40 14.90
N ASN A 126 20.36 -2.93 15.68
CA ASN A 126 21.50 -3.69 15.13
C ASN A 126 21.07 -4.99 14.40
N LEU A 127 19.86 -5.49 14.65
CA LEU A 127 19.33 -6.67 13.94
C LEU A 127 18.53 -6.31 12.70
N TRP A 128 17.69 -5.26 12.74
CA TRP A 128 16.85 -4.92 11.58
C TRP A 128 17.54 -3.98 10.58
N LEU A 129 18.59 -3.25 10.97
CA LEU A 129 19.33 -2.39 10.03
C LEU A 129 20.01 -3.18 8.92
N VAL A 130 20.58 -4.36 9.24
CA VAL A 130 21.22 -5.21 8.24
C VAL A 130 20.22 -5.83 7.26
N ASP A 131 19.01 -6.15 7.74
CA ASP A 131 17.95 -6.68 6.90
C ASP A 131 17.53 -5.65 5.83
N GLY A 132 17.38 -4.37 6.24
CA GLY A 132 16.96 -3.28 5.35
C GLY A 132 18.00 -2.84 4.32
N VAL A 133 19.29 -3.04 4.62
CA VAL A 133 20.41 -2.78 3.67
C VAL A 133 20.66 -3.99 2.76
N MET A 134 20.05 -5.15 3.03
CA MET A 134 20.25 -6.41 2.30
C MET A 134 21.67 -6.99 2.49
N PHE A 135 22.10 -7.03 3.75
CA PHE A 135 23.37 -7.60 4.17
C PHE A 135 23.27 -9.09 4.54
N PRO A 136 24.27 -9.94 4.20
CA PRO A 136 24.24 -11.38 4.49
C PRO A 136 24.29 -11.70 5.97
N GLU A 137 24.68 -10.73 6.81
CA GLU A 137 24.80 -10.85 8.26
C GLU A 137 23.49 -11.31 8.92
N GLY A 138 22.31 -10.96 8.37
CA GLY A 138 21.02 -11.44 8.85
C GLY A 138 20.83 -12.95 8.67
N LEU A 139 21.19 -13.47 7.49
CA LEU A 139 21.16 -14.91 7.20
C LEU A 139 22.24 -15.68 7.99
N MET A 140 23.43 -15.08 8.12
CA MET A 140 24.50 -15.60 8.96
C MET A 140 24.04 -15.76 10.40
N ALA A 141 23.45 -14.71 11.00
CA ALA A 141 22.91 -14.75 12.34
C ALA A 141 21.81 -15.80 12.53
N LEU A 142 20.97 -16.03 11.51
CA LEU A 142 19.98 -17.11 11.53
C LEU A 142 20.67 -18.49 11.61
N CYS A 143 21.67 -18.74 10.77
CA CYS A 143 22.41 -20.01 10.76
C CYS A 143 23.19 -20.25 12.06
N THR A 144 23.88 -19.24 12.60
CA THR A 144 24.63 -19.38 13.86
C THR A 144 23.69 -19.56 15.05
N THR A 145 22.56 -18.83 15.10
CA THR A 145 21.56 -19.01 16.17
C THR A 145 20.89 -20.39 16.09
N ALA A 146 20.62 -20.89 14.88
CA ALA A 146 20.13 -22.25 14.68
C ALA A 146 21.17 -23.31 15.11
N THR A 147 22.46 -23.06 14.89
CA THR A 147 23.55 -23.92 15.37
C THR A 147 23.56 -23.99 16.89
N VAL A 148 23.40 -22.85 17.57
CA VAL A 148 23.27 -22.78 19.03
C VAL A 148 22.03 -23.54 19.52
N TRP A 149 20.91 -23.40 18.82
CA TRP A 149 19.71 -24.17 19.14
C TRP A 149 19.94 -25.68 19.00
N ALA A 150 20.56 -26.12 17.91
CA ALA A 150 20.93 -27.51 17.68
C ALA A 150 21.88 -28.05 18.77
N ALA A 151 22.84 -27.23 19.24
CA ALA A 151 23.73 -27.58 20.34
C ALA A 151 22.97 -27.82 21.66
N TYR A 152 21.96 -26.99 21.98
CA TYR A 152 21.09 -27.23 23.14
C TYR A 152 20.19 -28.46 22.96
N ARG A 153 19.70 -28.72 21.75
CA ARG A 153 18.93 -29.94 21.45
C ARG A 153 19.78 -31.20 21.58
N TRP A 154 21.02 -31.14 21.12
CA TRP A 154 22.01 -32.20 21.27
C TRP A 154 22.30 -32.50 22.74
N LYS A 155 22.52 -31.47 23.57
CA LYS A 155 22.75 -31.66 25.02
C LYS A 155 21.59 -32.39 25.69
N GLY A 156 20.35 -32.08 25.32
CA GLY A 156 19.17 -32.76 25.86
C GLY A 156 18.96 -34.18 25.32
N LYS A 157 19.36 -34.45 24.07
CA LYS A 157 19.27 -35.77 23.41
C LYS A 157 20.47 -35.96 22.47
N PRO A 158 21.60 -36.52 22.94
CA PRO A 158 22.85 -36.60 22.17
C PRO A 158 22.75 -37.67 21.09
N THR A 159 22.23 -37.27 19.92
CA THR A 159 22.05 -38.14 18.76
C THR A 159 22.89 -37.65 17.58
N LEU A 160 23.28 -38.55 16.68
CA LEU A 160 24.01 -38.20 15.45
C LEU A 160 23.26 -37.19 14.58
N LYS A 161 21.92 -37.24 14.59
CA LYS A 161 21.07 -36.25 13.92
C LYS A 161 21.40 -34.82 14.33
N TRP A 162 21.51 -34.55 15.63
CA TRP A 162 21.81 -33.19 16.10
C TRP A 162 23.29 -32.81 15.92
N ALA A 163 24.21 -33.78 15.95
CA ALA A 163 25.61 -33.54 15.58
C ALA A 163 25.75 -33.13 14.10
N ALA A 164 25.09 -33.86 13.20
CA ALA A 164 25.00 -33.53 11.78
C ALA A 164 24.35 -32.16 11.55
N ALA A 165 23.25 -31.87 12.26
CA ALA A 165 22.56 -30.58 12.15
C ALA A 165 23.49 -29.41 12.53
N MET A 166 24.30 -29.55 13.60
CA MET A 166 25.30 -28.53 13.93
C MET A 166 26.33 -28.36 12.81
N GLY A 167 26.87 -29.47 12.27
CA GLY A 167 27.83 -29.44 11.17
C GLY A 167 27.29 -28.78 9.90
N LEU A 168 26.08 -29.17 9.48
CA LEU A 168 25.39 -28.61 8.33
C LEU A 168 25.14 -27.11 8.49
N LEU A 169 24.65 -26.67 9.66
CA LEU A 169 24.36 -25.26 9.94
C LEU A 169 25.64 -24.41 10.02
N VAL A 170 26.75 -24.97 10.52
CA VAL A 170 28.07 -24.33 10.46
C VAL A 170 28.57 -24.21 9.02
N GLY A 171 28.38 -25.25 8.19
CA GLY A 171 28.69 -25.19 6.76
C GLY A 171 27.88 -24.10 6.04
N LEU A 172 26.57 -24.01 6.30
CA LEU A 172 25.72 -22.95 5.74
C LEU A 172 26.14 -21.56 6.23
N ALA A 173 26.45 -21.41 7.53
CA ALA A 173 26.99 -20.18 8.08
C ALA A 173 28.29 -19.78 7.36
N ALA A 174 29.22 -20.71 7.16
CA ALA A 174 30.47 -20.49 6.44
C ALA A 174 30.27 -20.09 4.97
N LEU A 175 29.24 -20.61 4.29
CA LEU A 175 28.87 -20.18 2.93
C LEU A 175 28.17 -18.82 2.87
N THR A 176 27.72 -18.26 3.99
CA THR A 176 27.33 -16.84 4.04
C THR A 176 28.56 -15.96 4.23
N ARG A 177 29.37 -16.28 5.25
CA ARG A 177 30.59 -15.56 5.64
C ARG A 177 31.56 -16.54 6.26
N GLY A 178 32.83 -16.50 5.83
CA GLY A 178 33.82 -17.53 6.16
C GLY A 178 34.08 -17.72 7.67
N GLU A 179 33.93 -16.67 8.49
CA GLU A 179 34.08 -16.78 9.94
C GLU A 179 33.07 -17.70 10.62
N GLY A 180 31.99 -18.11 9.94
CA GLY A 180 31.06 -19.11 10.46
C GLY A 180 31.72 -20.46 10.75
N LEU A 181 32.78 -20.79 10.00
CA LEU A 181 33.52 -22.04 10.17
C LEU A 181 34.17 -22.15 11.56
N LEU A 182 34.51 -21.02 12.20
CA LEU A 182 35.11 -20.99 13.54
C LEU A 182 34.21 -21.65 14.60
N LEU A 183 32.89 -21.70 14.40
CA LEU A 183 31.97 -22.40 15.31
C LEU A 183 32.20 -23.92 15.36
N SER A 184 32.83 -24.52 14.34
CA SER A 184 33.24 -25.93 14.42
C SER A 184 34.22 -26.15 15.60
N VAL A 185 35.22 -25.28 15.75
CA VAL A 185 36.26 -25.37 16.78
C VAL A 185 35.85 -24.68 18.09
N LEU A 186 35.12 -23.56 18.03
CA LEU A 186 34.73 -22.79 19.21
C LEU A 186 33.49 -23.34 19.92
N LEU A 187 32.62 -24.04 19.19
CA LEU A 187 31.36 -24.59 19.73
C LEU A 187 31.33 -26.12 19.63
N ILE A 188 31.33 -26.69 18.41
CA ILE A 188 31.03 -28.12 18.23
C ILE A 188 32.04 -29.00 18.98
N VAL A 189 33.34 -28.81 18.73
CA VAL A 189 34.42 -29.60 19.35
C VAL A 189 34.36 -29.52 20.89
N PRO A 190 34.47 -28.35 21.55
CA PRO A 190 34.48 -28.26 23.00
C PRO A 190 33.14 -28.65 23.63
N TRP A 191 32.00 -28.40 22.97
CA TRP A 191 30.69 -28.78 23.49
C TRP A 191 30.49 -30.29 23.56
N ILE A 192 30.99 -31.02 22.56
CA ILE A 192 30.92 -32.49 22.53
C ILE A 192 32.02 -33.12 23.40
N LEU A 193 33.25 -32.58 23.37
CA LEU A 193 34.36 -33.10 24.17
C LEU A 193 34.10 -32.98 25.68
N CYS A 194 33.49 -31.89 26.13
CA CYS A 194 33.14 -31.65 27.53
C CYS A 194 31.88 -32.40 28.00
N ALA A 195 31.24 -33.21 27.16
CA ALA A 195 30.06 -33.99 27.53
C ALA A 195 30.46 -35.26 28.30
N GLY A 196 30.60 -35.13 29.63
CA GLY A 196 31.04 -36.18 30.56
C GLY A 196 30.28 -37.51 30.44
N ASP A 197 28.98 -37.46 30.13
CA ASP A 197 28.08 -38.61 30.10
C ASP A 197 28.30 -39.57 28.91
N LEU A 198 29.15 -39.20 27.94
CA LEU A 198 29.42 -40.00 26.74
C LEU A 198 30.82 -40.62 26.77
N SER A 199 30.97 -41.84 26.26
CA SER A 199 32.29 -42.45 26.01
C SER A 199 33.13 -41.65 25.01
N TRP A 200 34.46 -41.69 25.16
CA TRP A 200 35.40 -40.98 24.26
C TRP A 200 35.20 -41.32 22.77
N ARG A 201 35.02 -42.61 22.45
CA ARG A 201 34.73 -43.06 21.08
C ARG A 201 33.45 -42.46 20.51
N THR A 202 32.40 -42.30 21.33
CA THR A 202 31.14 -41.69 20.90
C THR A 202 31.28 -40.19 20.67
N ARG A 203 32.07 -39.50 21.50
CA ARG A 203 32.39 -38.07 21.31
C ARG A 203 33.09 -37.85 19.98
N LEU A 204 34.15 -38.61 19.69
CA LEU A 204 34.86 -38.55 18.42
C LEU A 204 33.96 -38.87 17.23
N LYS A 205 33.10 -39.89 17.34
CA LYS A 205 32.11 -40.22 16.30
C LYS A 205 31.18 -39.04 15.99
N HIS A 206 30.70 -38.34 17.01
CA HIS A 206 29.79 -37.20 16.83
C HIS A 206 30.51 -35.99 16.22
N ILE A 207 31.76 -35.72 16.64
CA ILE A 207 32.60 -34.67 16.05
C ILE A 207 32.88 -34.98 14.58
N ALA A 208 33.28 -36.22 14.26
CA ALA A 208 33.54 -36.64 12.88
C ALA A 208 32.28 -36.51 12.01
N PHE A 209 31.12 -36.89 12.52
CA PHE A 209 29.85 -36.78 11.77
C PHE A 209 29.43 -35.32 11.54
N ALA A 210 29.65 -34.44 12.53
CA ALA A 210 29.45 -32.99 12.36
C ALA A 210 30.44 -32.40 11.34
N GLY A 211 31.72 -32.81 11.38
CA GLY A 211 32.74 -32.41 10.41
C GLY A 211 32.39 -32.83 8.99
N LEU A 212 31.98 -34.10 8.80
CA LEU A 212 31.55 -34.62 7.51
C LEU A 212 30.32 -33.86 6.96
N ALA A 213 29.33 -33.58 7.81
CA ALA A 213 28.17 -32.80 7.42
C ALA A 213 28.53 -31.37 6.99
N CYS A 214 29.50 -30.72 7.67
CA CYS A 214 30.02 -29.42 7.28
C CYS A 214 30.73 -29.50 5.92
N ILE A 215 31.63 -30.46 5.74
CA ILE A 215 32.38 -30.66 4.48
C ILE A 215 31.42 -30.90 3.31
N MET A 216 30.38 -31.71 3.48
CA MET A 216 29.38 -31.97 2.43
C MET A 216 28.66 -30.69 1.97
N VAL A 217 28.43 -29.73 2.87
CA VAL A 217 27.82 -28.44 2.52
C VAL A 217 28.81 -27.54 1.78
N LEU A 218 30.09 -27.53 2.19
CA LEU A 218 31.12 -26.67 1.59
C LEU A 218 31.61 -27.19 0.23
N ALA A 219 31.67 -28.52 0.06
CA ALA A 219 32.32 -29.17 -1.07
C ALA A 219 31.84 -28.70 -2.45
N PRO A 220 30.53 -28.52 -2.74
CA PRO A 220 30.08 -28.08 -4.06
C PRO A 220 30.65 -26.71 -4.46
N TRP A 221 30.69 -25.77 -3.51
CA TRP A 221 31.21 -24.43 -3.76
C TRP A 221 32.73 -24.43 -3.89
N THR A 222 33.43 -25.13 -2.99
CA THR A 222 34.89 -25.29 -3.07
C THR A 222 35.32 -25.94 -4.39
N LEU A 223 34.60 -26.98 -4.84
CA LEU A 223 34.88 -27.64 -6.12
C LEU A 223 34.60 -26.73 -7.32
N ARG A 224 33.53 -25.94 -7.28
CA ARG A 224 33.25 -24.93 -8.31
C ARG A 224 34.38 -23.91 -8.40
N ASN A 225 34.86 -23.41 -7.27
CA ASN A 225 35.94 -22.44 -7.23
C ASN A 225 37.27 -23.04 -7.72
N ALA A 226 37.60 -24.26 -7.30
CA ALA A 226 38.79 -24.97 -7.76
C ALA A 226 38.83 -25.23 -9.28
N ARG A 227 37.67 -25.21 -9.94
CA ARG A 227 37.56 -25.29 -11.41
C ARG A 227 37.54 -23.92 -12.09
N SER A 228 37.27 -22.85 -11.35
CA SER A 228 37.06 -21.51 -11.90
C SER A 228 38.30 -20.61 -11.78
N PHE A 229 39.22 -20.94 -10.87
CA PHE A 229 40.41 -20.14 -10.57
C PHE A 229 41.66 -21.00 -10.60
N GLU A 230 42.79 -20.39 -10.96
CA GLU A 230 44.11 -21.05 -10.96
C GLU A 230 44.60 -21.37 -9.54
N VAL A 231 44.11 -20.62 -8.55
CA VAL A 231 44.43 -20.80 -7.13
C VAL A 231 43.22 -21.35 -6.38
N LEU A 232 43.45 -22.29 -5.46
CA LEU A 232 42.41 -22.84 -4.62
C LEU A 232 41.74 -21.75 -3.75
N VAL A 233 40.44 -21.50 -3.98
CA VAL A 233 39.60 -20.62 -3.16
C VAL A 233 38.52 -21.45 -2.45
N PRO A 234 38.72 -21.86 -1.18
CA PRO A 234 37.76 -22.72 -0.48
C PRO A 234 36.40 -22.08 -0.25
N LEU A 235 36.37 -20.76 0.04
CA LEU A 235 35.17 -20.03 0.44
C LEU A 235 35.02 -18.70 -0.32
N SER A 236 35.90 -17.73 -0.14
CA SER A 236 35.75 -16.42 -0.79
C SER A 236 37.05 -15.65 -0.85
N THR A 237 37.19 -14.77 -1.84
CA THR A 237 38.36 -13.91 -2.05
C THR A 237 38.33 -12.62 -1.23
N ASN A 238 37.16 -12.08 -0.86
CA ASN A 238 37.04 -10.83 -0.08
C ASN A 238 37.78 -10.85 1.27
N GLY A 239 37.81 -12.01 1.94
CA GLY A 239 38.55 -12.15 3.20
C GLY A 239 40.06 -11.83 3.09
N ASN A 240 40.64 -12.03 1.90
CA ASN A 240 42.03 -11.74 1.61
C ASN A 240 42.26 -10.23 1.38
N GLU A 241 41.39 -9.58 0.61
CA GLU A 241 41.50 -8.15 0.29
C GLU A 241 41.33 -7.25 1.53
N LEU A 242 40.59 -7.72 2.54
CA LEU A 242 40.39 -6.97 3.78
C LEU A 242 41.71 -6.60 4.49
N PHE A 243 42.77 -7.38 4.31
CA PHE A 243 44.07 -7.11 4.91
C PHE A 243 44.70 -5.81 4.43
N VAL A 244 44.60 -5.45 3.14
CA VAL A 244 45.17 -4.18 2.65
C VAL A 244 44.39 -2.97 3.16
N TYR A 245 43.07 -3.09 3.29
CA TYR A 245 42.23 -1.99 3.78
C TYR A 245 42.36 -1.74 5.29
N ALA A 246 42.72 -2.78 6.06
CA ALA A 246 42.81 -2.73 7.52
C ALA A 246 44.23 -2.54 8.06
N ASN A 247 45.26 -2.70 7.21
CA ASN A 247 46.67 -2.57 7.58
C ASN A 247 47.37 -1.57 6.65
N CYS A 248 47.28 -0.29 7.04
CA CYS A 248 47.83 0.87 6.34
C CYS A 248 47.81 2.09 7.28
N ASP A 249 48.51 3.18 6.93
CA ASP A 249 48.68 4.36 7.81
C ASP A 249 47.36 4.93 8.36
N PRO A 250 46.29 5.12 7.53
CA PRO A 250 45.02 5.63 8.03
C PRO A 250 44.35 4.69 9.04
N ALA A 251 44.55 3.38 8.93
CA ALA A 251 43.95 2.35 9.79
C ALA A 251 44.77 2.05 11.05
N TYR A 252 46.02 2.53 11.12
CA TYR A 252 46.93 2.36 12.27
C TYR A 252 46.98 3.60 13.18
N SER A 253 46.60 4.76 12.65
CA SER A 253 46.62 6.04 13.38
C SER A 253 45.38 6.90 13.08
N GLY A 254 45.33 8.11 13.65
CA GLY A 254 44.33 9.12 13.28
C GLY A 254 42.86 8.73 13.50
N LYS A 255 42.00 9.10 12.54
CA LYS A 255 40.54 8.97 12.63
C LYS A 255 40.09 7.51 12.49
N PHE A 256 40.75 6.71 11.65
CA PHE A 256 40.35 5.34 11.29
C PHE A 256 41.12 4.24 12.02
N ILE A 257 41.92 4.55 13.04
CA ILE A 257 42.60 3.55 13.88
C ILE A 257 41.66 2.40 14.29
N GLY A 258 42.01 1.16 13.91
CA GLY A 258 41.23 -0.05 14.18
C GLY A 258 39.96 -0.23 13.32
N PHE A 259 39.80 0.56 12.26
CA PHE A 259 38.77 0.47 11.22
C PHE A 259 39.41 0.06 9.89
N TRP A 260 38.91 0.55 8.76
CA TRP A 260 39.43 0.28 7.42
C TRP A 260 39.37 1.54 6.54
N SER A 261 40.12 1.57 5.43
CA SER A 261 40.11 2.67 4.45
C SER A 261 40.31 2.19 3.01
N PHE A 262 39.42 2.58 2.09
CA PHE A 262 39.58 2.30 0.65
C PHE A 262 40.81 2.99 0.05
N ALA A 263 41.21 4.15 0.59
CA ALA A 263 42.37 4.89 0.11
C ALA A 263 43.65 4.04 0.14
N CYS A 264 43.74 3.05 1.05
CA CYS A 264 44.96 2.24 1.19
C CYS A 264 45.31 1.45 -0.09
N GLN A 265 44.31 0.97 -0.82
CA GLN A 265 44.55 0.33 -2.10
C GLN A 265 44.77 1.35 -3.23
N GLU A 266 44.05 2.46 -3.21
CA GLU A 266 44.14 3.51 -4.22
C GLU A 266 45.50 4.23 -4.19
N ASP A 267 46.05 4.45 -3.00
CA ASP A 267 47.36 5.05 -2.79
C ASP A 267 48.47 4.15 -3.37
N LEU A 268 48.38 2.84 -3.17
CA LEU A 268 49.30 1.87 -3.79
C LEU A 268 49.16 1.88 -5.33
N ARG A 269 47.94 1.93 -5.86
CA ARG A 269 47.70 2.05 -7.31
C ARG A 269 48.28 3.34 -7.89
N SER A 270 48.16 4.45 -7.18
CA SER A 270 48.72 5.74 -7.61
C SER A 270 50.25 5.71 -7.73
N GLN A 271 50.90 4.79 -7.00
CA GLN A 271 52.34 4.52 -7.06
C GLN A 271 52.72 3.49 -8.13
N GLY A 272 51.77 3.06 -8.97
CA GLY A 272 51.98 2.04 -10.00
C GLY A 272 51.92 0.59 -9.48
N ILE A 273 51.50 0.38 -8.23
CA ILE A 273 51.37 -0.94 -7.61
C ILE A 273 49.92 -1.40 -7.71
N ASP A 274 49.60 -2.23 -8.69
CA ASP A 274 48.28 -2.84 -8.86
C ASP A 274 48.38 -4.35 -9.11
N ALA A 275 47.30 -5.06 -8.80
CA ALA A 275 47.24 -6.51 -8.90
C ALA A 275 46.90 -6.95 -10.33
N THR A 276 47.64 -7.93 -10.85
CA THR A 276 47.38 -8.55 -12.17
C THR A 276 46.80 -9.96 -12.01
N GLY A 277 46.25 -10.53 -13.09
CA GLY A 277 45.68 -11.88 -13.09
C GLY A 277 44.18 -11.98 -12.79
N ASP A 278 43.73 -13.18 -12.41
CA ASP A 278 42.34 -13.46 -12.06
C ASP A 278 41.96 -12.95 -10.64
N GLU A 279 40.69 -13.05 -10.26
CA GLU A 279 40.21 -12.57 -8.95
C GLU A 279 40.95 -13.22 -7.77
N ALA A 280 41.30 -14.50 -7.88
CA ALA A 280 41.97 -15.24 -6.81
C ALA A 280 43.41 -14.75 -6.63
N GLN A 281 44.16 -14.59 -7.71
CA GLN A 281 45.53 -14.06 -7.71
C GLN A 281 45.57 -12.62 -7.18
N LYS A 282 44.64 -11.77 -7.63
CA LYS A 282 44.51 -10.39 -7.13
C LYS A 282 44.26 -10.34 -5.63
N SER A 283 43.38 -11.20 -5.13
CA SER A 283 43.07 -11.23 -3.70
C SER A 283 44.29 -11.62 -2.86
N LEU A 284 45.11 -12.57 -3.32
CA LEU A 284 46.35 -12.96 -2.62
C LEU A 284 47.38 -11.84 -2.62
N PHE A 285 47.56 -11.17 -3.77
CA PHE A 285 48.46 -10.02 -3.86
C PHE A 285 48.11 -8.94 -2.82
N TRP A 286 46.83 -8.56 -2.73
CA TRP A 286 46.39 -7.56 -1.75
C TRP A 286 46.51 -8.05 -0.31
N ARG A 287 46.27 -9.33 -0.06
CA ARG A 287 46.49 -9.93 1.26
C ARG A 287 47.95 -9.80 1.68
N ASP A 288 48.87 -10.15 0.79
CA ASP A 288 50.30 -10.16 1.06
C ASP A 288 50.78 -8.72 1.33
N LYS A 289 50.31 -7.71 0.56
CA LYS A 289 50.57 -6.29 0.86
C LYS A 289 50.09 -5.84 2.24
N GLY A 290 48.91 -6.27 2.67
CA GLY A 290 48.42 -6.00 4.02
C GLY A 290 49.24 -6.69 5.12
N PHE A 291 49.73 -7.92 4.86
CA PHE A 291 50.60 -8.64 5.79
C PHE A 291 52.00 -8.02 5.88
N ASP A 292 52.58 -7.61 4.76
CA ASP A 292 53.87 -6.92 4.72
C ASP A 292 53.80 -5.67 5.60
N TYR A 293 52.78 -4.82 5.38
CA TYR A 293 52.56 -3.63 6.20
C TYR A 293 52.40 -3.98 7.69
N ALA A 294 51.58 -4.98 8.02
CA ALA A 294 51.36 -5.38 9.41
C ALA A 294 52.62 -5.92 10.09
N SER A 295 53.49 -6.60 9.32
CA SER A 295 54.75 -7.17 9.81
C SER A 295 55.80 -6.08 10.03
N GLU A 296 55.87 -5.10 9.13
CA GLU A 296 56.73 -3.90 9.28
C GLU A 296 56.31 -3.04 10.48
N HIS A 297 55.02 -3.05 10.84
CA HIS A 297 54.45 -2.28 11.96
C HIS A 297 54.05 -3.14 13.16
N ILE A 298 54.76 -4.25 13.40
CA ILE A 298 54.39 -5.24 14.44
C ILE A 298 54.31 -4.65 15.85
N SER A 299 55.12 -3.63 16.17
CA SER A 299 55.13 -2.95 17.47
C SER A 299 53.85 -2.14 17.73
N GLU A 300 53.18 -1.68 16.68
CA GLU A 300 51.91 -0.95 16.76
C GLU A 300 50.68 -1.87 16.72
N LEU A 301 50.83 -3.08 16.18
CA LEU A 301 49.73 -4.01 16.00
C LEU A 301 48.94 -4.30 17.29
N PRO A 302 49.52 -4.48 18.49
CA PRO A 302 48.75 -4.65 19.73
C PRO A 302 47.81 -3.48 20.02
N LYS A 303 48.26 -2.24 19.80
CA LYS A 303 47.45 -1.02 19.96
C LYS A 303 46.28 -1.03 18.96
N VAL A 304 46.55 -1.37 17.71
CA VAL A 304 45.51 -1.42 16.66
C VAL A 304 44.51 -2.54 16.92
N VAL A 305 44.95 -3.73 17.31
CA VAL A 305 44.07 -4.85 17.68
C VAL A 305 43.20 -4.49 18.88
N ALA A 306 43.75 -3.84 19.91
CA ALA A 306 42.96 -3.34 21.03
C ALA A 306 41.91 -2.32 20.57
N ALA A 307 42.25 -1.43 19.63
CA ALA A 307 41.29 -0.51 19.03
C ALA A 307 40.21 -1.24 18.20
N ARG A 308 40.56 -2.28 17.43
CA ARG A 308 39.61 -3.11 16.66
C ARG A 308 38.60 -3.78 17.59
N VAL A 309 39.08 -4.47 18.63
CA VAL A 309 38.21 -5.13 19.63
C VAL A 309 37.40 -4.09 20.41
N GLY A 310 38.01 -2.96 20.77
CA GLY A 310 37.34 -1.85 21.44
C GLY A 310 36.20 -1.26 20.59
N ARG A 311 36.40 -1.08 19.28
CA ARG A 311 35.34 -0.64 18.35
C ARG A 311 34.24 -1.68 18.23
N GLN A 312 34.59 -2.95 18.05
CA GLN A 312 33.64 -4.05 17.91
C GLN A 312 32.64 -4.07 19.07
N TRP A 313 33.12 -3.87 20.29
CA TRP A 313 32.30 -3.89 21.51
C TRP A 313 31.81 -2.50 21.95
N GLU A 314 32.01 -1.46 21.13
CA GLU A 314 31.61 -0.07 21.40
C GLU A 314 32.21 0.48 22.71
N LEU A 315 33.45 0.07 23.03
CA LEU A 315 34.26 0.54 24.16
C LEU A 315 35.30 1.58 23.74
N PHE A 316 35.59 1.69 22.44
CA PHE A 316 36.52 2.66 21.88
C PHE A 316 35.85 3.47 20.76
N ARG A 317 35.77 4.80 20.95
CA ARG A 317 35.14 5.77 20.04
C ARG A 317 33.73 5.37 19.54
N PRO A 318 32.78 5.04 20.43
CA PRO A 318 31.50 4.46 20.04
C PRO A 318 30.63 5.37 19.16
N TRP A 319 30.61 6.68 19.44
CA TRP A 319 29.89 7.64 18.61
C TRP A 319 30.42 7.67 17.18
N GLN A 320 31.74 7.52 16.99
CA GLN A 320 32.36 7.52 15.68
C GLN A 320 31.90 6.32 14.83
N ASN A 321 31.71 5.13 15.41
CA ASN A 321 31.16 3.99 14.67
C ASN A 321 29.74 4.28 14.15
N THR A 322 28.92 5.01 14.91
CA THR A 322 27.60 5.45 14.43
C THR A 322 27.68 6.51 13.33
N GLU A 323 28.75 7.31 13.30
CA GLU A 323 29.02 8.28 12.24
C GLU A 323 29.54 7.64 10.96
N PHE A 324 30.20 6.48 11.06
CA PHE A 324 30.65 5.68 9.92
C PHE A 324 29.57 4.75 9.37
N ALA A 325 28.48 4.51 10.11
CA ALA A 325 27.37 3.68 9.65
C ALA A 325 26.83 4.05 8.23
N PRO A 326 26.71 5.35 7.85
CA PRO A 326 26.27 5.73 6.50
C PRO A 326 27.22 5.32 5.36
N ILE A 327 28.52 5.09 5.63
CA ILE A 327 29.48 4.59 4.63
C ILE A 327 29.02 3.23 4.10
N GLU A 328 28.38 2.44 4.96
CA GLU A 328 27.84 1.11 4.65
C GLU A 328 26.33 1.15 4.32
N GLY A 329 25.76 2.33 4.04
CA GLY A 329 24.33 2.49 3.76
C GLY A 329 23.41 2.43 4.99
N ARG A 330 23.94 2.34 6.21
CA ARG A 330 23.14 2.26 7.46
C ARG A 330 22.79 3.65 7.99
N ASN A 331 21.55 3.82 8.45
CA ASN A 331 21.09 5.11 8.99
C ASN A 331 21.80 5.47 10.32
N LYS A 332 22.40 6.66 10.36
CA LYS A 332 23.15 7.19 11.53
C LYS A 332 22.31 7.25 12.81
N ASN A 333 21.09 7.77 12.74
CA ASN A 333 20.25 7.94 13.93
C ASN A 333 19.74 6.59 14.46
N ALA A 334 19.42 5.67 13.57
CA ALA A 334 19.10 4.30 13.95
C ALA A 334 20.29 3.57 14.57
N ALA A 335 21.51 3.77 14.04
CA ALA A 335 22.73 3.22 14.63
C ALA A 335 22.98 3.79 16.04
N ARG A 336 22.72 5.08 16.27
CA ARG A 336 22.78 5.69 17.61
C ARG A 336 21.76 5.09 18.58
N ALA A 337 20.53 4.87 18.14
CA ALA A 337 19.52 4.18 18.94
C ALA A 337 19.96 2.73 19.25
N GLY A 338 20.55 2.05 18.27
CA GLY A 338 21.15 0.72 18.42
C GLY A 338 22.27 0.68 19.45
N LEU A 339 23.14 1.68 19.47
CA LEU A 339 24.22 1.84 20.45
C LEU A 339 23.69 2.00 21.87
N LEU A 340 22.71 2.89 22.09
CA LEU A 340 22.12 3.10 23.41
C LEU A 340 21.43 1.83 23.92
N MET A 341 20.65 1.17 23.05
CA MET A 341 19.99 -0.10 23.38
C MET A 341 21.01 -1.21 23.65
N TYR A 342 22.11 -1.26 22.89
CA TYR A 342 23.20 -2.21 23.09
C TYR A 342 23.77 -2.15 24.51
N TYR A 343 24.05 -0.97 25.06
CA TYR A 343 24.58 -0.87 26.43
C TYR A 343 23.62 -1.43 27.49
N VAL A 344 22.31 -1.15 27.35
CA VAL A 344 21.28 -1.68 28.26
C VAL A 344 21.18 -3.20 28.15
N LEU A 345 21.21 -3.73 26.91
CA LEU A 345 21.21 -5.17 26.65
C LEU A 345 22.49 -5.83 27.18
N ALA A 346 23.66 -5.22 27.00
CA ALA A 346 24.95 -5.73 27.45
C ALA A 346 25.00 -5.86 28.98
N ALA A 347 24.61 -4.80 29.71
CA ALA A 347 24.53 -4.84 31.17
C ALA A 347 23.60 -5.96 31.67
N SER A 348 22.41 -6.08 31.05
CA SER A 348 21.44 -7.14 31.37
C SER A 348 21.95 -8.54 31.00
N SER A 349 22.73 -8.65 29.92
CA SER A 349 23.29 -9.90 29.41
C SER A 349 24.38 -10.46 30.32
N ILE A 350 25.22 -9.61 30.91
CA ILE A 350 26.22 -10.03 31.90
C ILE A 350 25.51 -10.72 33.07
N TYR A 351 24.46 -10.10 33.61
CA TYR A 351 23.67 -10.72 34.68
C TYR A 351 22.99 -12.01 34.23
N GLY A 352 22.42 -12.03 33.02
CA GLY A 352 21.84 -13.24 32.42
C GLY A 352 22.84 -14.39 32.29
N ALA A 353 24.08 -14.10 31.87
CA ALA A 353 25.16 -15.07 31.74
C ALA A 353 25.56 -15.67 33.11
N VAL A 354 25.67 -14.82 34.14
CA VAL A 354 25.90 -15.27 35.53
C VAL A 354 24.77 -16.21 35.98
N LEU A 355 23.50 -15.86 35.71
CA LEU A 355 22.34 -16.69 36.06
C LEU A 355 22.31 -18.03 35.31
N ILE A 356 22.71 -18.07 34.03
CA ILE A 356 22.82 -19.32 33.25
C ILE A 356 23.95 -20.19 33.79
N ARG A 357 25.11 -19.60 34.12
CA ARG A 357 26.27 -20.31 34.67
C ARG A 357 25.96 -20.90 36.05
N ARG A 358 25.35 -20.13 36.95
CA ARG A 358 24.92 -20.60 38.28
C ARG A 358 23.93 -21.77 38.18
N ARG A 359 23.04 -21.77 37.18
CA ARG A 359 22.08 -22.86 36.94
C ARG A 359 22.65 -24.04 36.15
N ARG A 360 23.93 -24.01 35.75
CA ARG A 360 24.58 -25.04 34.89
C ARG A 360 23.81 -25.34 33.59
N ALA A 361 23.04 -24.37 33.07
CA ALA A 361 22.25 -24.55 31.85
C ALA A 361 23.13 -24.65 30.58
N GLY A 362 24.41 -24.29 30.67
CA GLY A 362 25.42 -24.42 29.63
C GLY A 362 25.58 -23.13 28.84
N LEU A 363 26.59 -22.34 29.20
CA LEU A 363 26.84 -21.02 28.64
C LEU A 363 27.65 -21.05 27.34
N LEU A 364 28.42 -22.14 27.10
CA LEU A 364 29.33 -22.25 25.96
C LEU A 364 28.67 -21.96 24.60
N PRO A 365 27.47 -22.45 24.25
CA PRO A 365 26.86 -22.20 22.94
C PRO A 365 26.59 -20.71 22.68
N LEU A 366 26.12 -19.98 23.70
CA LEU A 366 25.92 -18.54 23.60
C LEU A 366 27.27 -17.80 23.61
N GLY A 367 28.19 -18.20 24.50
CA GLY A 367 29.52 -17.60 24.64
C GLY A 367 30.41 -17.74 23.41
N ALA A 368 30.31 -18.86 22.68
CA ALA A 368 31.07 -19.11 21.47
C ALA A 368 30.80 -18.05 20.38
N LEU A 369 29.58 -17.49 20.32
CA LEU A 369 29.26 -16.41 19.39
C LEU A 369 30.03 -15.12 19.72
N PHE A 370 30.18 -14.79 21.01
CA PHE A 370 30.96 -13.62 21.46
C PHE A 370 32.45 -13.80 21.18
N ILE A 371 32.99 -15.01 21.40
CA ILE A 371 34.39 -15.33 21.07
C ILE A 371 34.60 -15.23 19.57
N ASN A 372 33.68 -15.78 18.76
CA ASN A 372 33.77 -15.77 17.30
C ASN A 372 33.88 -14.35 16.73
N VAL A 373 32.96 -13.46 17.11
CA VAL A 373 32.97 -12.07 16.61
C VAL A 373 34.15 -11.25 17.16
N THR A 374 34.72 -11.65 18.31
CA THR A 374 35.94 -11.02 18.85
C THR A 374 37.16 -11.43 18.05
N LEU A 375 37.32 -12.72 17.73
CA LEU A 375 38.39 -13.20 16.86
C LEU A 375 38.28 -12.57 15.46
N THR A 376 37.06 -12.40 14.96
CA THR A 376 36.79 -11.71 13.69
C THR A 376 37.34 -10.27 13.73
N ALA A 377 37.08 -9.52 14.81
CA ALA A 377 37.60 -8.16 14.95
C ALA A 377 39.14 -8.11 15.07
N ILE A 378 39.79 -9.12 15.64
CA ILE A 378 41.25 -9.16 15.79
C ILE A 378 41.94 -9.19 14.42
N TYR A 379 41.54 -10.13 13.54
CA TYR A 379 42.18 -10.28 12.24
C TYR A 379 41.65 -9.29 11.19
N ALA A 380 40.39 -8.88 11.30
CA ALA A 380 39.77 -7.96 10.36
C ALA A 380 39.83 -6.49 10.86
N TYR A 381 38.67 -5.92 11.19
CA TYR A 381 38.53 -4.61 11.82
C TYR A 381 37.28 -4.57 12.71
N GLY A 382 37.18 -3.55 13.57
CA GLY A 382 36.07 -3.43 14.51
C GLY A 382 34.88 -2.65 13.94
N THR A 383 33.73 -3.31 13.81
CA THR A 383 32.46 -2.66 13.41
C THR A 383 31.25 -3.42 13.96
N THR A 384 30.16 -2.70 14.26
CA THR A 384 28.89 -3.32 14.67
C THR A 384 28.34 -4.31 13.64
N ARG A 385 28.68 -4.17 12.35
CA ARG A 385 28.29 -5.09 11.28
C ARG A 385 28.78 -6.52 11.55
N PHE A 386 30.04 -6.70 11.91
CA PHE A 386 30.61 -8.03 12.22
C PHE A 386 30.18 -8.58 13.57
N ARG A 387 29.55 -7.77 14.43
CA ARG A 387 29.01 -8.23 15.71
C ARG A 387 27.63 -8.87 15.58
N VAL A 388 26.92 -8.66 14.47
CA VAL A 388 25.55 -9.14 14.24
C VAL A 388 25.34 -10.62 14.61
N PRO A 389 26.25 -11.57 14.32
CA PRO A 389 26.08 -12.97 14.74
C PRO A 389 26.01 -13.19 16.26
N ALA A 390 26.52 -12.28 17.09
CA ALA A 390 26.45 -12.35 18.55
C ALA A 390 25.22 -11.62 19.15
N GLU A 391 24.62 -10.68 18.40
CA GLU A 391 23.45 -9.91 18.85
C GLU A 391 22.23 -10.78 19.23
N PRO A 392 21.95 -11.93 18.57
CA PRO A 392 20.95 -12.90 19.02
C PRO A 392 21.20 -13.42 20.43
N ALA A 393 22.43 -13.80 20.76
CA ALA A 393 22.79 -14.28 22.09
C ALA A 393 22.70 -13.16 23.14
N LEU A 394 23.04 -11.92 22.76
CA LEU A 394 22.83 -10.74 23.60
C LEU A 394 21.35 -10.59 23.96
N CYS A 395 20.44 -10.68 23.00
CA CYS A 395 19.00 -10.59 23.25
C CYS A 395 18.48 -11.70 24.19
N VAL A 396 18.97 -12.95 24.02
CA VAL A 396 18.62 -14.08 24.89
C VAL A 396 19.12 -13.85 26.32
N LEU A 397 20.40 -13.50 26.48
CA LEU A 397 21.01 -13.27 27.79
C LEU A 397 20.37 -12.08 28.51
N ALA A 398 20.12 -10.98 27.79
CA ALA A 398 19.44 -9.80 28.31
C ALA A 398 18.02 -10.12 28.80
N ALA A 399 17.26 -10.95 28.08
CA ALA A 399 15.93 -11.36 28.52
C ALA A 399 15.99 -12.21 29.80
N VAL A 400 16.97 -13.11 29.91
CA VAL A 400 17.18 -13.94 31.11
C VAL A 400 17.56 -13.08 32.33
N GLY A 401 18.42 -12.08 32.16
CA GLY A 401 18.84 -11.18 33.24
C GLY A 401 17.81 -10.10 33.60
N GLY A 402 17.16 -9.53 32.59
CA GLY A 402 16.20 -8.43 32.74
C GLY A 402 14.84 -8.86 33.30
N TYR A 403 14.39 -10.09 33.01
CA TYR A 403 13.09 -10.57 33.49
C TYR A 403 12.94 -10.57 35.03
N PRO A 404 13.90 -11.10 35.82
CA PRO A 404 13.87 -10.98 37.28
C PRO A 404 13.84 -9.53 37.80
N LEU A 405 14.57 -8.62 37.16
CA LEU A 405 14.63 -7.21 37.55
C LEU A 405 13.27 -6.53 37.33
N LEU A 406 12.65 -6.76 36.17
CA LEU A 406 11.31 -6.27 35.85
C LEU A 406 10.25 -6.83 36.81
N GLN A 407 10.38 -8.09 37.24
CA GLN A 407 9.47 -8.68 38.22
C GLN A 407 9.58 -7.99 39.59
N ARG A 408 10.80 -7.66 40.05
CA ARG A 408 11.03 -6.93 41.30
C ARG A 408 10.48 -5.51 41.26
N LEU A 409 10.68 -4.80 40.15
CA LEU A 409 10.12 -3.46 39.95
C LEU A 409 8.59 -3.49 39.90
N ARG A 410 8.00 -4.44 39.17
CA ARG A 410 6.54 -4.59 39.11
C ARG A 410 5.93 -4.92 40.47
N ALA A 411 6.60 -5.72 41.30
CA ALA A 411 6.16 -6.00 42.66
C ALA A 411 6.20 -4.76 43.57
N ARG A 412 7.18 -3.86 43.36
CA ARG A 412 7.29 -2.58 44.10
C ARG A 412 6.24 -1.54 43.71
N TYR A 413 5.81 -1.52 42.45
CA TYR A 413 4.88 -0.51 41.92
C TYR A 413 3.49 -1.06 41.58
N ALA A 414 3.14 -2.27 42.03
CA ALA A 414 1.82 -2.85 41.79
C ALA A 414 0.75 -2.02 42.53
N PRO A 415 -0.19 -1.35 41.82
CA PRO A 415 -1.27 -0.64 42.47
C PRO A 415 -2.17 -1.62 43.24
N ARG A 416 -2.56 -1.28 44.47
CA ARG A 416 -3.62 -1.98 45.22
C ARG A 416 -4.87 -2.06 44.33
N SER A 417 -5.44 -3.27 44.20
CA SER A 417 -6.62 -3.52 43.35
C SER A 417 -7.80 -2.61 43.74
N PRO A 418 -8.45 -1.94 42.78
CA PRO A 418 -9.78 -1.38 43.00
C PRO A 418 -10.79 -2.52 43.12
N ARG A 419 -11.77 -2.35 44.02
CA ARG A 419 -12.93 -3.22 44.18
C ARG A 419 -13.72 -3.31 42.88
N HIS A 420 -14.38 -4.45 42.68
CA HIS A 420 -15.07 -4.89 41.46
C HIS A 420 -16.41 -4.15 41.17
N ASN A 421 -16.65 -2.95 41.73
CA ASN A 421 -18.00 -2.37 41.81
C ASN A 421 -18.15 -0.96 41.21
N ASP A 422 -17.47 -0.65 40.10
CA ASP A 422 -17.76 0.56 39.31
C ASP A 422 -18.11 0.20 37.86
N GLU A 423 -19.17 -0.61 37.69
CA GLU A 423 -20.02 -0.46 36.51
C GLU A 423 -21.04 0.62 36.84
N PRO A 424 -20.96 1.85 36.28
CA PRO A 424 -22.16 2.63 36.14
C PRO A 424 -23.06 1.85 35.18
N ALA A 425 -24.07 1.21 35.78
CA ALA A 425 -25.23 0.67 35.11
C ALA A 425 -25.83 1.75 34.19
N THR A 426 -25.38 1.76 32.94
CA THR A 426 -26.16 2.32 31.84
C THR A 426 -26.97 1.19 31.22
N ALA A 427 -27.71 0.50 32.10
CA ALA A 427 -28.92 -0.21 31.74
C ALA A 427 -29.96 0.86 31.38
N GLY A 428 -30.02 1.24 30.10
CA GLY A 428 -30.91 2.30 29.66
C GLY A 428 -30.79 2.54 28.16
N ALA A 429 -31.64 1.85 27.39
CA ALA A 429 -31.82 1.85 25.94
C ALA A 429 -30.96 0.84 25.16
N SER A 430 -31.59 -0.29 24.83
CA SER A 430 -31.18 -1.12 23.70
C SER A 430 -31.13 -0.23 22.44
N SER A 431 -30.05 -0.32 21.66
CA SER A 431 -29.95 0.42 20.39
C SER A 431 -30.81 -0.24 19.30
N PHE A 432 -31.11 0.49 18.22
CA PHE A 432 -31.82 -0.06 17.06
C PHE A 432 -31.11 -1.32 16.50
N VAL A 433 -29.79 -1.31 16.42
CA VAL A 433 -29.03 -2.48 15.92
C VAL A 433 -29.12 -3.67 16.88
N GLN A 434 -29.27 -3.43 18.18
CA GLN A 434 -29.49 -4.46 19.19
C GLN A 434 -30.94 -4.95 19.28
N GLY A 435 -31.85 -4.47 18.43
CA GLY A 435 -33.22 -4.98 18.34
C GLY A 435 -34.31 -4.11 18.96
N ALA A 436 -33.97 -2.94 19.50
CA ALA A 436 -34.94 -2.03 20.12
C ALA A 436 -35.97 -1.47 19.12
N THR A 437 -37.20 -1.23 19.55
CA THR A 437 -38.21 -0.49 18.77
C THR A 437 -38.08 1.01 19.03
N ILE A 438 -38.11 1.82 17.97
CA ILE A 438 -38.10 3.28 18.09
C ILE A 438 -39.56 3.73 18.26
N HIS A 439 -39.88 4.39 19.37
CA HIS A 439 -41.21 4.98 19.59
C HIS A 439 -41.16 6.49 19.33
N VAL A 440 -42.10 7.04 18.55
CA VAL A 440 -42.13 8.47 18.16
C VAL A 440 -42.10 9.40 19.40
N ARG A 441 -42.81 9.05 20.48
CA ARG A 441 -42.80 9.81 21.75
C ARG A 441 -41.42 9.85 22.43
N SER A 442 -40.55 8.87 22.19
CA SER A 442 -39.20 8.83 22.77
C SER A 442 -38.23 9.82 22.11
N VAL A 443 -38.55 10.30 20.91
CA VAL A 443 -37.72 11.22 20.10
C VAL A 443 -37.65 12.63 20.71
N VAL A 444 -38.63 13.01 21.53
CA VAL A 444 -38.74 14.33 22.18
C VAL A 444 -38.28 14.31 23.65
N SER A 445 -37.86 13.15 24.15
CA SER A 445 -37.45 12.98 25.56
C SER A 445 -36.13 13.68 25.92
N LYS A 446 -35.89 13.94 27.22
CA LYS A 446 -34.57 14.45 27.69
C LYS A 446 -33.40 13.55 27.27
N GLN A 447 -33.61 12.23 27.21
CA GLN A 447 -32.61 11.25 26.75
C GLN A 447 -32.34 11.34 25.23
N ALA A 448 -33.30 11.83 24.44
CA ALA A 448 -33.13 12.07 23.02
C ALA A 448 -32.24 13.27 22.72
N ARG A 449 -32.16 14.29 23.60
CA ARG A 449 -31.26 15.45 23.40
C ARG A 449 -29.82 15.06 23.13
N ALA A 450 -29.28 14.09 23.87
CA ALA A 450 -27.91 13.60 23.66
C ALA A 450 -27.76 12.81 22.34
N THR A 451 -28.85 12.20 21.84
CA THR A 451 -28.86 11.57 20.51
C THR A 451 -28.89 12.61 19.41
N TRP A 452 -29.75 13.64 19.55
CA TRP A 452 -29.82 14.78 18.65
C TRP A 452 -28.52 15.58 18.61
N ALA A 453 -27.87 15.80 19.75
CA ALA A 453 -26.55 16.43 19.80
C ALA A 453 -25.48 15.59 19.06
N SER A 454 -25.51 14.26 19.22
CA SER A 454 -24.61 13.35 18.52
C SER A 454 -24.83 13.40 17.00
N LEU A 455 -26.09 13.38 16.54
CA LEU A 455 -26.42 13.49 15.11
C LEU A 455 -26.13 14.89 14.57
N GLY A 456 -26.42 15.94 15.33
CA GLY A 456 -26.17 17.34 14.97
C GLY A 456 -24.69 17.63 14.80
N PHE A 457 -23.81 17.02 15.63
CA PHE A 457 -22.37 17.17 15.46
C PHE A 457 -21.85 16.51 14.17
N VAL A 458 -22.36 15.32 13.82
CA VAL A 458 -22.04 14.67 12.53
C VAL A 458 -22.61 15.48 11.36
N ALA A 459 -23.84 15.99 11.49
CA ALA A 459 -24.45 16.85 10.49
C ALA A 459 -23.66 18.14 10.28
N LEU A 460 -23.10 18.73 11.36
CA LEU A 460 -22.24 19.90 11.27
C LEU A 460 -20.95 19.62 10.46
N THR A 461 -20.32 18.45 10.68
CA THR A 461 -19.15 18.04 9.88
C THR A 461 -19.47 17.82 8.40
N ILE A 462 -20.72 17.53 8.05
CA ILE A 462 -21.15 17.45 6.65
C ILE A 462 -21.44 18.87 6.14
N ALA A 463 -22.28 19.62 6.86
CA ALA A 463 -22.75 20.95 6.50
C ALA A 463 -21.62 21.94 6.22
N ILE A 464 -20.53 21.88 6.99
CA ILE A 464 -19.36 22.75 6.81
C ILE A 464 -18.67 22.56 5.46
N THR A 465 -18.87 21.43 4.77
CA THR A 465 -18.28 21.15 3.45
C THR A 465 -19.24 21.36 2.30
N LEU A 466 -20.55 21.49 2.56
CA LEU A 466 -21.58 21.52 1.52
C LEU A 466 -21.44 22.69 0.53
N PRO A 467 -21.16 23.94 0.94
CA PRO A 467 -21.02 25.03 -0.01
C PRO A 467 -19.95 24.77 -1.09
N ALA A 468 -18.77 24.28 -0.68
CA ALA A 468 -17.72 23.91 -1.63
C ALA A 468 -18.08 22.66 -2.43
N LEU A 469 -18.73 21.66 -1.83
CA LEU A 469 -19.13 20.43 -2.52
C LEU A 469 -20.17 20.67 -3.61
N TYR A 470 -21.20 21.48 -3.36
CA TYR A 470 -22.23 21.83 -4.35
C TYR A 470 -21.69 22.67 -5.52
N ARG A 471 -20.56 23.35 -5.32
CA ARG A 471 -19.83 24.09 -6.36
C ARG A 471 -18.54 23.41 -6.78
N SER A 472 -18.30 22.16 -6.39
CA SER A 472 -17.08 21.46 -6.78
C SER A 472 -17.09 21.17 -8.28
N ILE A 473 -15.90 21.09 -8.89
CA ILE A 473 -15.75 20.66 -10.28
C ILE A 473 -15.99 19.16 -10.30
N GLY A 474 -17.01 18.71 -11.01
CA GLY A 474 -17.24 17.28 -11.20
C GLY A 474 -16.62 16.77 -12.48
N SER A 475 -16.70 15.46 -12.66
CA SER A 475 -16.13 14.80 -13.83
C SER A 475 -17.00 15.06 -15.05
N SER A 476 -16.42 15.61 -16.12
CA SER A 476 -17.19 16.00 -17.32
C SER A 476 -17.85 14.82 -18.05
N MET A 477 -17.36 13.59 -17.86
CA MET A 477 -18.01 12.37 -18.31
C MET A 477 -18.96 11.83 -17.23
N GLU A 478 -18.46 11.50 -16.03
CA GLU A 478 -19.24 10.77 -15.03
C GLU A 478 -20.42 11.57 -14.48
N GLU A 479 -20.22 12.84 -14.13
CA GLU A 479 -21.34 13.69 -13.72
C GLU A 479 -22.24 14.01 -14.93
N GLY A 480 -21.65 14.14 -16.12
CA GLY A 480 -22.37 14.36 -17.38
C GLY A 480 -23.34 13.23 -17.71
N PHE A 481 -22.89 11.96 -17.72
CA PHE A 481 -23.77 10.84 -18.02
C PHE A 481 -24.81 10.60 -16.92
N MET A 482 -24.50 10.95 -15.66
CA MET A 482 -25.47 10.86 -14.57
C MET A 482 -26.61 11.87 -14.71
N LEU A 483 -26.41 12.97 -15.46
CA LEU A 483 -27.48 13.88 -15.88
C LEU A 483 -28.23 13.35 -17.11
N VAL A 484 -27.49 12.82 -18.09
CA VAL A 484 -28.01 12.44 -19.42
C VAL A 484 -28.75 11.11 -19.41
N PHE A 485 -28.20 10.06 -18.80
CA PHE A 485 -28.80 8.72 -18.82
C PHE A 485 -30.19 8.67 -18.17
N PRO A 486 -30.43 9.23 -16.98
CA PRO A 486 -31.75 9.17 -16.38
C PRO A 486 -32.76 10.03 -17.17
N GLU A 487 -32.34 11.15 -17.75
CA GLU A 487 -33.19 11.96 -18.64
C GLU A 487 -33.60 11.17 -19.90
N ARG A 488 -32.67 10.40 -20.49
CA ARG A 488 -32.98 9.51 -21.62
C ARG A 488 -33.97 8.41 -21.25
N VAL A 489 -33.84 7.83 -20.05
CA VAL A 489 -34.83 6.87 -19.52
C VAL A 489 -36.20 7.52 -19.32
N ILE A 490 -36.26 8.77 -18.85
CA ILE A 490 -37.52 9.52 -18.75
C ILE A 490 -38.16 9.71 -20.13
N LYS A 491 -37.33 9.98 -21.16
CA LYS A 491 -37.74 10.12 -22.57
C LYS A 491 -38.04 8.78 -23.27
N GLY A 492 -37.95 7.65 -22.56
CA GLY A 492 -38.34 6.33 -23.07
C GLY A 492 -37.21 5.44 -23.60
N ALA A 493 -35.95 5.88 -23.52
CA ALA A 493 -34.80 5.06 -23.92
C ALA A 493 -34.53 3.95 -22.91
N VAL A 494 -34.08 2.79 -23.41
CA VAL A 494 -33.75 1.60 -22.63
C VAL A 494 -32.23 1.42 -22.57
N ALA A 495 -31.66 1.43 -21.37
CA ALA A 495 -30.23 1.20 -21.15
C ALA A 495 -29.80 -0.20 -21.64
N ASN A 496 -28.59 -0.30 -22.19
CA ASN A 496 -28.03 -1.47 -22.90
C ASN A 496 -28.74 -1.86 -24.21
N VAL A 497 -29.69 -1.05 -24.68
CA VAL A 497 -30.30 -1.17 -26.02
C VAL A 497 -30.03 0.12 -26.80
N ASP A 498 -30.45 1.25 -26.24
CA ASP A 498 -30.33 2.57 -26.87
C ASP A 498 -29.01 3.28 -26.53
N PHE A 499 -28.42 2.97 -25.37
CA PHE A 499 -27.12 3.48 -24.93
C PHE A 499 -26.45 2.49 -23.97
N LEU A 500 -25.12 2.49 -23.91
CA LEU A 500 -24.33 1.63 -23.02
C LEU A 500 -24.51 2.07 -21.55
N HIS A 501 -24.75 1.10 -20.65
CA HIS A 501 -24.72 1.34 -19.21
C HIS A 501 -24.12 0.14 -18.48
N LEU A 502 -22.90 0.33 -17.96
CA LEU A 502 -22.09 -0.74 -17.37
C LEU A 502 -22.49 -1.10 -15.93
N TYR A 503 -23.42 -0.35 -15.34
CA TYR A 503 -23.85 -0.53 -13.94
C TYR A 503 -25.22 -1.19 -13.86
N GLY A 504 -25.65 -1.53 -12.63
CA GLY A 504 -26.98 -2.08 -12.45
C GLY A 504 -28.07 -1.05 -12.77
N PRO A 505 -29.26 -1.48 -13.25
CA PRO A 505 -30.33 -0.57 -13.69
C PRO A 505 -30.99 0.20 -12.53
N GLY A 506 -30.81 -0.24 -11.29
CA GLY A 506 -31.35 0.41 -10.10
C GLY A 506 -30.83 1.82 -9.89
N SER A 507 -29.56 2.11 -10.18
CA SER A 507 -29.01 3.47 -10.03
C SER A 507 -29.70 4.45 -10.97
N LEU A 508 -29.92 4.05 -12.24
CA LEU A 508 -30.61 4.87 -13.23
C LEU A 508 -32.11 4.99 -12.95
N HIS A 509 -32.79 3.89 -12.66
CA HIS A 509 -34.24 3.92 -12.43
C HIS A 509 -34.60 4.79 -11.22
N VAL A 510 -33.87 4.66 -10.10
CA VAL A 510 -34.15 5.47 -8.91
C VAL A 510 -33.82 6.94 -9.14
N LEU A 511 -32.72 7.26 -9.83
CA LEU A 511 -32.39 8.65 -10.16
C LEU A 511 -33.36 9.26 -11.18
N SER A 512 -33.85 8.49 -12.15
CA SER A 512 -34.87 8.95 -13.09
C SER A 512 -36.19 9.31 -12.38
N LEU A 513 -36.57 8.53 -11.36
CA LEU A 513 -37.72 8.85 -10.51
C LEU A 513 -37.48 10.13 -9.69
N TRP A 514 -36.25 10.33 -9.21
CA TRP A 514 -35.85 11.54 -8.49
C TRP A 514 -35.97 12.78 -9.39
N TYR A 515 -35.46 12.73 -10.63
CA TYR A 515 -35.57 13.83 -11.58
C TYR A 515 -37.00 14.13 -12.03
N ARG A 516 -37.90 13.14 -12.04
CA ARG A 516 -39.33 13.42 -12.28
C ARG A 516 -39.98 14.29 -11.19
N VAL A 517 -39.38 14.35 -10.00
CA VAL A 517 -39.90 15.12 -8.87
C VAL A 517 -39.17 16.46 -8.69
N PHE A 518 -37.86 16.50 -8.97
CA PHE A 518 -36.98 17.65 -8.69
C PHE A 518 -36.31 18.24 -9.93
N ASP A 519 -36.79 17.86 -11.13
CA ASP A 519 -36.23 18.19 -12.44
C ASP A 519 -34.79 17.71 -12.67
N VAL A 520 -34.36 17.74 -13.93
CA VAL A 520 -33.01 17.37 -14.37
C VAL A 520 -32.10 18.59 -14.21
N SER A 521 -31.35 18.64 -13.10
CA SER A 521 -30.38 19.70 -12.83
C SER A 521 -29.18 19.18 -12.05
N LEU A 522 -28.06 19.91 -12.12
CA LEU A 522 -26.85 19.59 -11.35
C LEU A 522 -27.10 19.58 -9.83
N ILE A 523 -27.95 20.49 -9.33
CA ILE A 523 -28.31 20.53 -7.91
C ILE A 523 -29.13 19.30 -7.52
N SER A 524 -30.09 18.92 -8.35
CA SER A 524 -30.92 17.73 -8.12
C SER A 524 -30.08 16.45 -8.05
N GLU A 525 -29.13 16.31 -8.99
CA GLU A 525 -28.15 15.22 -9.02
C GLU A 525 -27.31 15.16 -7.74
N ARG A 526 -26.67 16.29 -7.38
CA ARG A 526 -25.77 16.36 -6.21
C ARG A 526 -26.51 16.18 -4.89
N THR A 527 -27.79 16.57 -4.84
CA THR A 527 -28.66 16.33 -3.67
C THR A 527 -28.95 14.84 -3.51
N PHE A 528 -29.16 14.12 -4.62
CA PHE A 528 -29.32 12.67 -4.60
C PHE A 528 -28.01 11.97 -4.20
N GLY A 529 -26.87 12.37 -4.73
CA GLY A 529 -25.56 11.86 -4.29
C GLY A 529 -25.26 12.16 -2.82
N LEU A 530 -25.64 13.34 -2.31
CA LEU A 530 -25.61 13.62 -0.87
C LEU A 530 -26.45 12.61 -0.09
N ALA A 531 -27.68 12.32 -0.53
CA ALA A 531 -28.53 11.33 0.13
C ALA A 531 -27.87 9.93 0.18
N GLN A 532 -27.17 9.52 -0.88
CA GLN A 532 -26.39 8.28 -0.91
C GLN A 532 -25.26 8.31 0.13
N HIS A 533 -24.49 9.40 0.22
CA HIS A 533 -23.44 9.57 1.23
C HIS A 533 -23.99 9.55 2.67
N LEU A 534 -25.15 10.16 2.89
CA LEU A 534 -25.83 10.12 4.19
C LEU A 534 -26.22 8.70 4.59
N LEU A 535 -26.62 7.84 3.64
CA LEU A 535 -26.91 6.42 3.93
C LEU A 535 -25.68 5.71 4.51
N VAL A 536 -24.49 5.96 3.95
CA VAL A 536 -23.23 5.36 4.43
C VAL A 536 -22.86 5.91 5.81
N ILE A 537 -22.77 7.24 5.95
CA ILE A 537 -22.33 7.91 7.19
C ILE A 537 -23.26 7.55 8.35
N PHE A 538 -24.57 7.70 8.17
CA PHE A 538 -25.53 7.38 9.23
C PHE A 538 -25.69 5.87 9.46
N GLY A 539 -25.47 5.05 8.43
CA GLY A 539 -25.35 3.60 8.61
C GLY A 539 -24.24 3.24 9.59
N LEU A 540 -23.06 3.85 9.46
CA LEU A 540 -21.94 3.66 10.40
C LEU A 540 -22.23 4.24 11.78
N VAL A 541 -22.90 5.38 11.88
CA VAL A 541 -23.35 5.93 13.17
C VAL A 541 -24.28 4.94 13.86
N VAL A 542 -25.27 4.39 13.14
CA VAL A 542 -26.25 3.43 13.66
C VAL A 542 -25.57 2.14 14.11
N ILE A 543 -24.72 1.55 13.26
CA ILE A 543 -24.04 0.27 13.53
C ILE A 543 -23.13 0.31 14.75
N THR A 544 -22.56 1.47 15.05
CA THR A 544 -21.63 1.68 16.16
C THR A 544 -22.30 2.19 17.45
N ARG A 545 -23.63 2.43 17.45
CA ARG A 545 -24.38 2.79 18.67
C ARG A 545 -24.20 1.84 19.86
N PRO A 546 -24.01 0.51 19.71
CA PRO A 546 -23.75 -0.38 20.84
C PRO A 546 -22.51 -0.04 21.68
N TRP A 547 -21.59 0.77 21.16
CA TRP A 547 -20.38 1.22 21.87
C TRP A 547 -20.55 2.58 22.56
N GLY A 548 -21.74 3.18 22.48
CA GLY A 548 -22.10 4.44 23.12
C GLY A 548 -22.13 5.62 22.14
N LYS A 549 -22.85 6.68 22.54
CA LYS A 549 -23.12 7.84 21.67
C LYS A 549 -21.85 8.56 21.21
N ARG A 550 -20.88 8.74 22.11
CA ARG A 550 -19.59 9.41 21.82
C ARG A 550 -18.75 8.66 20.79
N ALA A 551 -18.60 7.34 20.96
CA ALA A 551 -17.86 6.50 20.02
C ALA A 551 -18.50 6.54 18.63
N SER A 552 -19.82 6.42 18.58
CA SER A 552 -20.61 6.49 17.35
C SER A 552 -20.56 7.87 16.66
N THR A 553 -20.56 8.99 17.41
CA THR A 553 -20.31 10.33 16.83
C THR A 553 -18.93 10.40 16.19
N LEU A 554 -17.89 9.93 16.87
CA LEU A 554 -16.51 10.00 16.36
C LEU A 554 -16.32 9.13 15.11
N VAL A 555 -16.97 7.97 15.05
CA VAL A 555 -17.00 7.14 13.83
C VAL A 555 -17.72 7.88 12.70
N GLY A 556 -18.84 8.54 12.98
CA GLY A 556 -19.55 9.38 12.00
C GLY A 556 -18.67 10.50 11.45
N CYS A 557 -18.03 11.28 12.32
CA CYS A 557 -17.12 12.34 11.90
C CYS A 557 -15.87 11.82 11.17
N MET A 558 -15.33 10.66 11.58
CA MET A 558 -14.23 10.05 10.84
C MET A 558 -14.68 9.59 9.46
N SER A 559 -15.92 9.10 9.32
CA SER A 559 -16.44 8.63 8.03
C SER A 559 -16.64 9.75 7.01
N THR A 560 -16.91 10.99 7.42
CA THR A 560 -17.05 12.11 6.47
C THR A 560 -15.77 12.35 5.67
N ILE A 561 -14.60 12.13 6.30
CA ILE A 561 -13.28 12.26 5.67
C ILE A 561 -13.10 11.27 4.51
N PHE A 562 -13.72 10.09 4.58
CA PHE A 562 -13.59 9.05 3.55
C PHE A 562 -14.77 9.03 2.56
N VAL A 563 -15.94 9.52 2.97
CA VAL A 563 -17.17 9.46 2.18
C VAL A 563 -17.38 10.70 1.32
N LEU A 564 -17.00 11.90 1.80
CA LEU A 564 -17.28 13.16 1.09
C LEU A 564 -16.13 13.63 0.20
N THR A 565 -14.95 13.03 0.32
CA THR A 565 -13.73 13.39 -0.43
C THR A 565 -13.56 12.68 -1.77
N PRO A 566 -13.98 11.41 -1.99
CA PRO A 566 -13.93 10.83 -3.32
C PRO A 566 -15.00 11.49 -4.20
N ILE A 567 -14.61 12.01 -5.37
CA ILE A 567 -15.47 12.44 -6.49
C ILE A 567 -16.65 13.39 -6.16
N GLY A 568 -16.68 14.01 -4.99
CA GLY A 568 -17.66 15.03 -4.62
C GLY A 568 -19.06 14.48 -4.32
N LEU A 569 -20.10 15.14 -4.83
CA LEU A 569 -21.51 14.78 -4.59
C LEU A 569 -22.17 14.04 -5.77
N GLN A 570 -21.38 13.52 -6.71
CA GLN A 570 -21.89 12.78 -7.87
C GLN A 570 -22.70 11.55 -7.43
N ALA A 571 -23.85 11.34 -8.06
CA ALA A 571 -24.88 10.34 -7.79
C ALA A 571 -24.52 8.91 -8.21
N LEU A 572 -23.26 8.51 -8.02
CA LEU A 572 -22.75 7.25 -8.56
C LEU A 572 -23.43 5.99 -8.00
N ALA A 573 -23.52 4.98 -8.85
CA ALA A 573 -24.05 3.66 -8.49
C ALA A 573 -23.32 3.04 -7.28
N TRP A 574 -22.01 3.27 -7.13
CA TRP A 574 -21.22 2.78 -6.01
C TRP A 574 -21.67 3.33 -4.66
N SER A 575 -21.78 4.66 -4.52
CA SER A 575 -22.17 5.32 -3.27
C SER A 575 -23.56 4.86 -2.82
N GLY A 576 -24.52 4.81 -3.74
CA GLY A 576 -25.86 4.27 -3.47
C GLY A 576 -25.84 2.79 -3.09
N GLY A 577 -25.13 1.95 -3.86
CA GLY A 577 -25.04 0.51 -3.63
C GLY A 577 -24.43 0.16 -2.27
N VAL A 578 -23.31 0.77 -1.91
CA VAL A 578 -22.65 0.57 -0.59
C VAL A 578 -23.53 1.06 0.54
N GLY A 579 -24.18 2.22 0.40
CA GLY A 579 -25.12 2.73 1.39
C GLY A 579 -26.27 1.75 1.66
N ILE A 580 -26.96 1.30 0.60
CA ILE A 580 -28.08 0.36 0.71
C ILE A 580 -27.62 -1.00 1.26
N ALA A 581 -26.45 -1.50 0.80
CA ALA A 581 -25.86 -2.73 1.31
C ALA A 581 -25.53 -2.63 2.80
N LEU A 582 -24.96 -1.51 3.28
CA LEU A 582 -24.69 -1.29 4.70
C LEU A 582 -25.98 -1.33 5.53
N TRP A 583 -27.09 -0.79 5.01
CA TRP A 583 -28.39 -0.89 5.66
C TRP A 583 -28.95 -2.32 5.65
N SER A 584 -28.73 -3.10 4.58
CA SER A 584 -28.99 -4.55 4.59
C SER A 584 -28.24 -5.25 5.73
N VAL A 585 -26.96 -4.91 5.92
CA VAL A 585 -26.12 -5.43 7.02
C VAL A 585 -26.69 -5.04 8.40
N ILE A 586 -27.12 -3.79 8.58
CA ILE A 586 -27.76 -3.31 9.81
C ILE A 586 -29.01 -4.13 10.15
N PHE A 587 -29.88 -4.37 9.17
CA PHE A 587 -31.09 -5.16 9.37
C PHE A 587 -30.79 -6.64 9.62
N CYS A 588 -29.75 -7.20 8.99
CA CYS A 588 -29.26 -8.55 9.28
C CYS A 588 -28.80 -8.68 10.74
N ILE A 589 -27.96 -7.75 11.22
CA ILE A 589 -27.49 -7.71 12.61
C ILE A 589 -28.67 -7.56 13.57
N ARG A 590 -29.61 -6.65 13.25
CA ARG A 590 -30.83 -6.45 14.03
C ARG A 590 -31.66 -7.73 14.13
N ALA A 591 -31.82 -8.47 13.03
CA ALA A 591 -32.59 -9.71 13.01
C ALA A 591 -31.95 -10.79 13.91
N ILE A 592 -30.62 -10.94 13.86
CA ILE A 592 -29.87 -11.84 14.73
C ILE A 592 -30.05 -11.47 16.21
N ASN A 593 -29.92 -10.18 16.54
CA ASN A 593 -30.05 -9.70 17.92
C ASN A 593 -31.48 -9.86 18.45
N ARG A 594 -32.51 -9.55 17.65
CA ARG A 594 -33.92 -9.77 18.02
C ARG A 594 -34.21 -11.25 18.27
N GLN A 595 -33.69 -12.13 17.42
CA GLN A 595 -33.85 -13.57 17.59
C GLN A 595 -33.16 -14.07 18.87
N SER A 596 -31.97 -13.54 19.21
CA SER A 596 -31.29 -13.87 20.46
C SER A 596 -32.06 -13.43 21.72
N GLN A 597 -32.95 -12.44 21.56
CA GLN A 597 -33.82 -11.91 22.61
C GLN A 597 -35.26 -12.46 22.53
N LEU A 598 -35.51 -13.47 21.70
CA LEU A 598 -36.84 -14.07 21.48
C LEU A 598 -37.90 -13.08 20.97
N LEU A 599 -37.48 -12.00 20.29
CA LEU A 599 -38.37 -11.01 19.68
C LEU A 599 -38.69 -11.36 18.21
N PRO A 600 -39.84 -10.92 17.66
CA PRO A 600 -40.18 -11.12 16.26
C PRO A 600 -39.12 -10.52 15.32
N ALA A 601 -38.49 -11.35 14.48
CA ALA A 601 -37.39 -10.95 13.59
C ALA A 601 -37.74 -11.03 12.08
N ARG A 602 -38.95 -11.49 11.72
CA ARG A 602 -39.39 -11.70 10.32
C ARG A 602 -39.19 -10.45 9.46
N THR A 603 -39.69 -9.30 9.93
CA THR A 603 -39.60 -8.05 9.18
C THR A 603 -38.14 -7.65 8.96
N SER A 604 -37.28 -7.78 9.97
CA SER A 604 -35.85 -7.47 9.82
C SER A 604 -35.13 -8.39 8.84
N TRP A 605 -35.46 -9.69 8.80
CA TRP A 605 -34.90 -10.61 7.80
C TRP A 605 -35.37 -10.30 6.37
N VAL A 606 -36.67 -10.02 6.18
CA VAL A 606 -37.22 -9.65 4.87
C VAL A 606 -36.62 -8.32 4.40
N THR A 607 -36.53 -7.30 5.27
CA THR A 607 -35.92 -6.01 4.94
C THR A 607 -34.42 -6.14 4.63
N ALA A 608 -33.69 -7.00 5.36
CA ALA A 608 -32.29 -7.27 5.04
C ALA A 608 -32.15 -7.87 3.63
N GLY A 609 -33.00 -8.84 3.27
CA GLY A 609 -33.06 -9.41 1.92
C GLY A 609 -33.41 -8.35 0.86
N LEU A 610 -34.46 -7.57 1.09
CA LEU A 610 -34.92 -6.50 0.20
C LEU A 610 -33.81 -5.50 -0.14
N LEU A 611 -33.12 -4.99 0.89
CA LEU A 611 -32.01 -4.07 0.71
C LEU A 611 -30.80 -4.75 0.05
N ALA A 612 -30.56 -6.03 0.31
CA ALA A 612 -29.50 -6.77 -0.38
C ALA A 612 -29.78 -6.87 -1.89
N GLY A 613 -31.01 -7.20 -2.28
CA GLY A 613 -31.42 -7.24 -3.68
C GLY A 613 -31.32 -5.85 -4.33
N LEU A 614 -31.85 -4.82 -3.66
CA LEU A 614 -31.79 -3.44 -4.15
C LEU A 614 -30.34 -2.95 -4.34
N ALA A 615 -29.45 -3.25 -3.40
CA ALA A 615 -28.04 -2.89 -3.52
C ALA A 615 -27.37 -3.54 -4.76
N LEU A 616 -27.70 -4.79 -5.08
CA LEU A 616 -27.19 -5.46 -6.28
C LEU A 616 -27.74 -4.86 -7.58
N THR A 617 -28.94 -4.26 -7.54
CA THR A 617 -29.45 -3.51 -8.70
C THR A 617 -28.70 -2.21 -8.94
N PHE A 618 -27.94 -1.69 -7.96
CA PHE A 618 -27.02 -0.57 -8.17
C PHE A 618 -25.64 -1.10 -8.61
N ARG A 619 -25.08 -2.05 -7.86
CA ARG A 619 -23.73 -2.57 -8.05
C ARG A 619 -23.69 -4.10 -7.88
N PRO A 620 -23.65 -4.86 -8.99
CA PRO A 620 -23.63 -6.33 -8.95
C PRO A 620 -22.42 -6.93 -8.22
N ASP A 621 -21.27 -6.27 -8.27
CA ASP A 621 -20.01 -6.67 -7.63
C ASP A 621 -20.07 -6.73 -6.09
N LEU A 622 -21.03 -6.03 -5.46
CA LEU A 622 -21.31 -6.13 -4.02
C LEU A 622 -21.79 -7.53 -3.60
N VAL A 623 -22.10 -8.41 -4.56
CA VAL A 623 -22.50 -9.81 -4.30
C VAL A 623 -21.49 -10.55 -3.45
N LEU A 624 -20.18 -10.29 -3.61
CA LEU A 624 -19.14 -10.93 -2.81
C LEU A 624 -19.25 -10.54 -1.33
N ALA A 625 -19.43 -9.24 -1.04
CA ALA A 625 -19.58 -8.75 0.31
C ALA A 625 -20.87 -9.24 0.98
N LEU A 626 -21.99 -9.21 0.26
CA LEU A 626 -23.27 -9.70 0.76
C LEU A 626 -23.26 -11.22 0.95
N ALA A 627 -22.66 -11.98 0.02
CA ALA A 627 -22.55 -13.44 0.13
C ALA A 627 -21.71 -13.86 1.35
N LEU A 628 -20.61 -13.18 1.66
CA LEU A 628 -19.81 -13.46 2.86
C LEU A 628 -20.63 -13.26 4.15
N ILE A 629 -21.44 -12.20 4.19
CA ILE A 629 -22.27 -11.86 5.36
C ILE A 629 -23.43 -12.84 5.51
N PHE A 630 -24.24 -13.00 4.47
CA PHE A 630 -25.41 -13.88 4.52
C PHE A 630 -25.01 -15.35 4.60
N GLY A 631 -23.90 -15.75 3.97
CA GLY A 631 -23.32 -17.08 4.10
C GLY A 631 -22.98 -17.41 5.56
N TRP A 632 -22.42 -16.45 6.31
CA TRP A 632 -22.17 -16.63 7.74
C TRP A 632 -23.43 -16.49 8.60
N ALA A 633 -24.27 -15.47 8.34
CA ALA A 633 -25.44 -15.14 9.16
C ALA A 633 -26.57 -16.17 9.06
N LEU A 634 -26.73 -16.78 7.89
CA LEU A 634 -27.71 -17.83 7.62
C LEU A 634 -27.15 -19.24 7.85
N TRP A 635 -25.86 -19.37 8.15
CA TRP A 635 -25.24 -20.65 8.45
C TRP A 635 -25.97 -21.35 9.59
N LYS A 636 -26.45 -22.58 9.34
CA LYS A 636 -27.24 -23.39 10.28
C LYS A 636 -28.57 -22.74 10.73
N ARG A 637 -29.10 -21.75 10.02
CA ARG A 637 -30.47 -21.23 10.26
C ARG A 637 -31.52 -22.09 9.55
N SER A 638 -32.75 -22.04 10.04
CA SER A 638 -33.86 -22.83 9.46
C SER A 638 -34.22 -22.38 8.04
N ARG A 639 -34.75 -23.32 7.23
CA ARG A 639 -35.24 -23.04 5.86
C ARG A 639 -36.26 -21.88 5.82
N ARG A 640 -37.07 -21.72 6.87
CA ARG A 640 -38.04 -20.61 6.98
C ARG A 640 -37.38 -19.23 7.02
N ILE A 641 -36.26 -19.10 7.74
CA ILE A 641 -35.51 -17.82 7.80
C ILE A 641 -34.85 -17.55 6.45
N VAL A 642 -34.25 -18.57 5.84
CA VAL A 642 -33.66 -18.45 4.50
C VAL A 642 -34.71 -18.00 3.49
N SER A 643 -35.90 -18.62 3.49
CA SER A 643 -37.03 -18.22 2.63
C SER A 643 -37.48 -16.76 2.86
N GLN A 644 -37.49 -16.26 4.10
CA GLN A 644 -37.82 -14.86 4.40
C GLN A 644 -36.81 -13.88 3.78
N VAL A 645 -35.52 -14.18 3.90
CA VAL A 645 -34.46 -13.36 3.28
C VAL A 645 -34.55 -13.44 1.76
N MET A 646 -34.71 -14.64 1.20
CA MET A 646 -34.82 -14.83 -0.26
C MET A 646 -36.06 -14.16 -0.85
N CYS A 647 -37.18 -14.15 -0.12
CA CYS A 647 -38.39 -13.44 -0.53
C CYS A 647 -38.14 -11.93 -0.60
N GLY A 648 -37.51 -11.36 0.43
CA GLY A 648 -37.11 -9.95 0.40
C GLY A 648 -36.15 -9.67 -0.75
N PHE A 649 -35.13 -10.52 -0.91
CA PHE A 649 -34.13 -10.42 -1.97
C PHE A 649 -34.73 -10.41 -3.38
N ALA A 650 -35.65 -11.33 -3.67
CA ALA A 650 -36.34 -11.38 -4.96
C ALA A 650 -37.14 -10.10 -5.25
N VAL A 651 -37.80 -9.52 -4.25
CA VAL A 651 -38.48 -8.22 -4.36
C VAL A 651 -37.47 -7.08 -4.52
N GLY A 652 -36.33 -7.13 -3.86
CA GLY A 652 -35.27 -6.12 -4.00
C GLY A 652 -34.72 -6.03 -5.41
N LEU A 653 -34.75 -7.13 -6.16
CA LEU A 653 -34.34 -7.22 -7.56
C LEU A 653 -35.39 -6.70 -8.56
N THR A 654 -36.51 -6.12 -8.11
CA THR A 654 -37.60 -5.63 -9.00
C THR A 654 -37.08 -4.76 -10.13
N SER A 655 -36.16 -3.83 -9.87
CA SER A 655 -35.57 -2.97 -10.91
C SER A 655 -34.84 -3.79 -11.99
N LEU A 656 -34.11 -4.83 -11.59
CA LEU A 656 -33.43 -5.72 -12.52
C LEU A 656 -34.44 -6.58 -13.31
N TRP A 657 -35.53 -7.04 -12.70
CA TRP A 657 -36.58 -7.78 -13.40
C TRP A 657 -37.27 -6.92 -14.46
N ILE A 658 -37.57 -5.67 -14.14
CA ILE A 658 -38.15 -4.71 -15.10
C ILE A 658 -37.17 -4.50 -16.26
N HIS A 659 -35.89 -4.26 -15.96
CA HIS A 659 -34.87 -4.07 -16.99
C HIS A 659 -34.72 -5.30 -17.88
N LEU A 660 -34.80 -6.50 -17.28
CA LEU A 660 -34.71 -7.77 -18.01
C LEU A 660 -35.84 -7.95 -19.02
N ILE A 661 -37.03 -7.47 -18.68
CA ILE A 661 -38.19 -7.48 -19.58
C ILE A 661 -38.02 -6.44 -20.69
N GLN A 662 -37.49 -5.25 -20.39
CA GLN A 662 -37.33 -4.16 -21.35
C GLN A 662 -36.18 -4.40 -22.35
N ALA A 663 -34.99 -4.75 -21.85
CA ALA A 663 -33.78 -4.90 -22.66
C ALA A 663 -33.59 -6.32 -23.21
N GLY A 664 -34.22 -7.31 -22.59
CA GLY A 664 -34.01 -8.73 -22.89
C GLY A 664 -32.74 -9.31 -22.25
N PRO A 665 -32.66 -10.65 -22.14
CA PRO A 665 -31.58 -11.33 -21.43
C PRO A 665 -30.21 -11.16 -22.09
N HIS A 666 -30.15 -11.14 -23.42
CA HIS A 666 -28.89 -11.00 -24.15
C HIS A 666 -28.22 -9.64 -23.89
N ALA A 667 -28.98 -8.54 -23.97
CA ALA A 667 -28.46 -7.19 -23.73
C ALA A 667 -27.97 -7.00 -22.29
N ILE A 668 -28.70 -7.53 -21.30
CA ILE A 668 -28.27 -7.46 -19.90
C ILE A 668 -27.02 -8.29 -19.65
N ILE A 669 -26.96 -9.52 -20.15
CA ILE A 669 -25.78 -10.36 -19.96
C ILE A 669 -24.56 -9.70 -20.59
N ARG A 670 -24.72 -9.11 -21.79
CA ARG A 670 -23.64 -8.37 -22.45
C ARG A 670 -23.23 -7.13 -21.65
N GLY A 671 -24.13 -6.16 -21.48
CA GLY A 671 -23.80 -4.85 -20.90
C GLY A 671 -23.52 -4.82 -19.39
N VAL A 672 -24.15 -5.69 -18.60
CA VAL A 672 -24.01 -5.68 -17.12
C VAL A 672 -23.02 -6.73 -16.60
N LEU A 673 -22.77 -7.81 -17.36
CA LEU A 673 -21.87 -8.89 -16.94
C LEU A 673 -20.65 -9.04 -17.84
N LEU A 674 -20.80 -9.28 -19.14
CA LEU A 674 -19.67 -9.60 -20.02
C LEU A 674 -18.80 -8.38 -20.31
N ASP A 675 -19.40 -7.24 -20.65
CA ASP A 675 -18.66 -6.04 -21.01
C ASP A 675 -17.82 -5.52 -19.83
N PRO A 676 -18.37 -5.33 -18.60
CA PRO A 676 -17.57 -4.84 -17.47
C PRO A 676 -16.55 -5.86 -16.92
N VAL A 677 -16.85 -7.17 -16.99
CA VAL A 677 -16.02 -8.22 -16.36
C VAL A 677 -14.98 -8.82 -17.32
N ILE A 678 -15.30 -8.92 -18.60
CA ILE A 678 -14.48 -9.61 -19.61
C ILE A 678 -13.87 -8.64 -20.62
N HIS A 679 -14.69 -7.77 -21.24
CA HIS A 679 -14.22 -6.96 -22.37
C HIS A 679 -13.49 -5.69 -21.96
N LEU A 680 -13.96 -5.00 -20.92
CA LEU A 680 -13.36 -3.77 -20.40
C LEU A 680 -12.09 -4.03 -19.55
N ARG A 681 -11.77 -5.31 -19.28
CA ARG A 681 -10.63 -5.73 -18.44
C ARG A 681 -9.76 -6.83 -19.07
N PRO A 682 -9.17 -6.66 -20.27
CA PRO A 682 -8.36 -7.70 -20.90
C PRO A 682 -7.06 -8.03 -20.14
N GLY A 683 -6.60 -7.17 -19.23
CA GLY A 683 -5.39 -7.35 -18.41
C GLY A 683 -5.63 -8.00 -17.05
N ARG A 684 -5.95 -9.31 -17.01
CA ARG A 684 -6.05 -10.08 -15.76
C ARG A 684 -4.69 -10.16 -15.06
N GLU A 685 -4.36 -9.17 -14.25
CA GLU A 685 -3.17 -9.16 -13.41
C GLU A 685 -3.56 -9.35 -11.94
N LEU A 686 -2.68 -10.01 -11.18
CA LEU A 686 -2.79 -9.99 -9.71
C LEU A 686 -2.69 -8.55 -9.20
N PRO A 687 -3.31 -8.21 -8.07
CA PRO A 687 -3.23 -6.86 -7.49
C PRO A 687 -1.77 -6.43 -7.32
N ARG A 688 -1.30 -5.49 -8.16
CA ARG A 688 0.05 -4.92 -8.06
C ARG A 688 -0.03 -3.66 -7.20
N PRO A 689 0.90 -3.45 -6.26
CA PRO A 689 0.94 -2.22 -5.50
C PRO A 689 1.23 -1.03 -6.45
N PRO A 690 0.65 0.16 -6.19
CA PRO A 690 0.94 1.37 -6.98
C PRO A 690 2.42 1.69 -7.04
N ASN A 691 2.89 2.40 -8.07
CA ASN A 691 4.29 2.83 -8.10
C ASN A 691 4.60 3.79 -6.92
N ARG A 692 5.72 3.56 -6.23
CA ARG A 692 6.11 4.35 -5.06
C ARG A 692 6.73 5.72 -5.40
N HIS A 693 7.19 5.92 -6.63
CA HIS A 693 7.96 7.10 -7.04
C HIS A 693 7.14 8.08 -7.87
N TYR A 694 6.14 7.61 -8.61
CA TYR A 694 5.28 8.43 -9.46
C TYR A 694 3.84 7.93 -9.42
N LEU A 695 2.88 8.83 -9.69
CA LEU A 695 1.47 8.48 -9.77
C LEU A 695 1.17 7.88 -11.14
N GLN A 696 0.43 6.77 -11.18
CA GLN A 696 0.12 6.04 -12.42
C GLN A 696 -1.24 6.41 -13.03
N GLY A 697 -2.14 7.00 -12.25
CA GLY A 697 -3.46 7.42 -12.75
C GLY A 697 -3.52 8.91 -13.01
N ALA A 698 -4.08 9.29 -14.14
CA ALA A 698 -4.12 10.67 -14.63
C ALA A 698 -4.87 11.60 -13.67
N LEU A 699 -6.01 11.14 -13.14
CA LEU A 699 -6.82 11.88 -12.17
C LEU A 699 -6.05 12.20 -10.88
N GLN A 700 -5.19 11.30 -10.40
CA GLN A 700 -4.36 11.57 -9.22
C GLN A 700 -3.28 12.61 -9.52
N VAL A 701 -2.67 12.56 -10.71
CA VAL A 701 -1.66 13.56 -11.08
C VAL A 701 -2.31 14.94 -11.18
N ILE A 702 -3.47 15.04 -11.83
CA ILE A 702 -4.24 16.28 -11.90
C ILE A 702 -4.61 16.77 -10.50
N SER A 703 -5.11 15.88 -9.65
CA SER A 703 -5.48 16.22 -8.27
C SER A 703 -4.30 16.72 -7.45
N GLU A 704 -3.08 16.21 -7.65
CA GLU A 704 -1.89 16.71 -6.95
C GLU A 704 -1.30 17.98 -7.58
N LYS A 705 -1.51 18.21 -8.88
CA LYS A 705 -1.06 19.44 -9.56
C LYS A 705 -1.67 20.69 -8.94
N PHE A 706 -2.94 20.61 -8.53
CA PHE A 706 -3.68 21.71 -7.93
C PHE A 706 -3.92 21.53 -6.42
N ALA A 707 -3.15 20.66 -5.76
CA ALA A 707 -3.41 20.31 -4.38
C ALA A 707 -3.08 21.45 -3.38
N PRO A 708 -3.87 21.59 -2.32
CA PRO A 708 -3.60 22.56 -1.26
C PRO A 708 -2.36 22.17 -0.44
N TRP A 709 -1.76 23.16 0.23
CA TRP A 709 -0.61 22.98 1.11
C TRP A 709 -0.85 21.99 2.27
N TRP A 710 0.19 21.24 2.67
CA TRP A 710 0.15 20.33 3.84
C TRP A 710 1.41 20.48 4.71
N GLY A 711 1.32 21.25 5.80
CA GLY A 711 2.47 21.64 6.65
C GLY A 711 2.91 20.62 7.72
N VAL A 712 2.51 19.34 7.61
CA VAL A 712 2.83 18.27 8.58
C VAL A 712 3.75 17.24 7.90
N PRO A 713 4.78 16.68 8.58
CA PRO A 713 5.62 15.63 7.99
C PRO A 713 4.79 14.50 7.36
N HIS A 714 4.98 14.28 6.06
CA HIS A 714 4.13 13.42 5.26
C HIS A 714 4.96 12.58 4.27
N LEU A 715 4.39 11.45 3.84
CA LEU A 715 4.86 10.72 2.66
C LEU A 715 4.48 11.48 1.38
N SER A 716 5.19 11.26 0.27
CA SER A 716 4.74 11.81 -1.04
C SER A 716 3.43 11.14 -1.49
N ALA A 717 2.68 11.78 -2.39
CA ALA A 717 1.42 11.22 -2.92
C ALA A 717 1.53 9.75 -3.42
N PRO A 718 2.53 9.37 -4.24
CA PRO A 718 2.67 7.97 -4.68
C PRO A 718 3.08 7.03 -3.54
N GLN A 719 3.87 7.50 -2.56
CA GLN A 719 4.21 6.71 -1.37
C GLN A 719 2.99 6.48 -0.48
N GLN A 720 2.08 7.46 -0.36
CA GLN A 720 0.83 7.30 0.39
C GLN A 720 -0.07 6.23 -0.25
N LEU A 721 -0.26 6.26 -1.58
CA LEU A 721 -1.03 5.23 -2.29
C LEU A 721 -0.41 3.83 -2.12
N PHE A 722 0.91 3.73 -2.23
CA PHE A 722 1.64 2.48 -2.00
C PHE A 722 1.40 1.93 -0.59
N VAL A 723 1.52 2.77 0.45
CA VAL A 723 1.31 2.33 1.84
C VAL A 723 -0.16 2.02 2.11
N TRP A 724 -1.08 2.82 1.58
CA TRP A 724 -2.52 2.63 1.73
C TRP A 724 -2.97 1.28 1.16
N PHE A 725 -2.46 0.90 0.00
CA PHE A 725 -2.71 -0.40 -0.64
C PHE A 725 -2.47 -1.59 0.33
N PHE A 726 -1.42 -1.53 1.16
CA PHE A 726 -1.15 -2.58 2.16
C PHE A 726 -1.92 -2.39 3.47
N LEU A 727 -2.10 -1.14 3.93
CA LEU A 727 -2.81 -0.85 5.18
C LEU A 727 -4.28 -1.24 5.10
N LEU A 728 -4.94 -1.04 3.95
CA LEU A 728 -6.35 -1.32 3.76
C LEU A 728 -6.74 -2.78 4.10
N PRO A 729 -6.18 -3.82 3.45
CA PRO A 729 -6.48 -5.21 3.80
C PRO A 729 -6.00 -5.57 5.20
N ALA A 730 -4.87 -5.01 5.67
CA ALA A 730 -4.36 -5.26 7.01
C ALA A 730 -5.33 -4.77 8.11
N ILE A 731 -5.90 -3.58 7.95
CA ILE A 731 -6.90 -3.00 8.86
C ILE A 731 -8.19 -3.82 8.82
N ALA A 732 -8.71 -4.15 7.64
CA ALA A 732 -9.92 -4.96 7.50
C ALA A 732 -9.79 -6.34 8.19
N LEU A 733 -8.66 -7.04 7.96
CA LEU A 733 -8.37 -8.33 8.60
C LEU A 733 -8.14 -8.18 10.11
N LEU A 734 -7.46 -7.12 10.56
CA LEU A 734 -7.24 -6.85 11.98
C LEU A 734 -8.57 -6.69 12.73
N ILE A 735 -9.51 -5.95 12.16
CA ILE A 735 -10.85 -5.74 12.74
C ILE A 735 -11.58 -7.09 12.86
N ALA A 736 -11.57 -7.91 11.81
CA ALA A 736 -12.19 -9.24 11.83
C ALA A 736 -11.57 -10.16 12.89
N VAL A 737 -10.24 -10.17 13.02
CA VAL A 737 -9.53 -10.97 14.02
C VAL A 737 -9.84 -10.49 15.44
N ILE A 738 -9.90 -9.18 15.67
CA ILE A 738 -10.30 -8.61 16.96
C ILE A 738 -11.74 -9.02 17.30
N ALA A 739 -12.67 -8.82 16.37
CA ALA A 739 -14.08 -9.16 16.55
C ALA A 739 -14.27 -10.66 16.86
N PHE A 740 -13.60 -11.54 16.13
CA PHE A 740 -13.64 -12.97 16.37
C PHE A 740 -13.10 -13.37 17.75
N ARG A 741 -12.03 -12.71 18.21
CA ARG A 741 -11.51 -12.90 19.56
C ARG A 741 -12.48 -12.44 20.64
N VAL A 742 -13.18 -11.33 20.41
CA VAL A 742 -14.24 -10.83 21.32
C VAL A 742 -15.36 -11.87 21.40
N ILE A 743 -15.83 -12.42 20.27
CA ILE A 743 -16.87 -13.46 20.24
C ILE A 743 -16.43 -14.71 21.03
N ARG A 744 -15.19 -15.17 20.84
CA ARG A 744 -14.69 -16.39 21.50
C ARG A 744 -14.42 -16.23 23.00
N ARG A 745 -14.24 -15.01 23.49
CA ARG A 745 -13.88 -14.72 24.88
C ARG A 745 -14.96 -13.95 25.63
N SER A 746 -16.12 -13.75 25.03
CA SER A 746 -17.22 -13.02 25.66
C SER A 746 -17.84 -13.85 26.78
N GLU A 747 -17.85 -13.31 27.99
CA GLU A 747 -18.53 -13.91 29.14
C GLU A 747 -19.97 -13.37 29.31
N SER A 748 -20.29 -12.22 28.72
CA SER A 748 -21.63 -11.60 28.78
C SER A 748 -22.30 -11.51 27.40
N THR A 749 -23.62 -11.64 27.39
CA THR A 749 -24.47 -11.53 26.18
C THR A 749 -24.26 -10.19 25.45
N ALA A 750 -24.11 -9.09 26.19
CA ALA A 750 -23.84 -7.77 25.61
C ALA A 750 -22.46 -7.68 24.95
N SER A 751 -21.44 -8.36 25.48
CA SER A 751 -20.12 -8.45 24.84
C SER A 751 -20.18 -9.31 23.58
N GLN A 752 -20.94 -10.41 23.62
CA GLN A 752 -21.11 -11.31 22.48
C GLN A 752 -21.84 -10.60 21.32
N GLN A 753 -22.92 -9.88 21.59
CA GLN A 753 -23.67 -9.10 20.58
C GLN A 753 -22.78 -8.04 19.90
N ARG A 754 -21.93 -7.35 20.67
CA ARG A 754 -20.96 -6.39 20.11
C ARG A 754 -19.91 -7.07 19.24
N GLY A 755 -19.38 -8.20 19.69
CA GLY A 755 -18.45 -9.02 18.91
C GLY A 755 -19.05 -9.47 17.57
N VAL A 756 -20.29 -9.98 17.59
CA VAL A 756 -21.03 -10.38 16.38
C VAL A 756 -21.30 -9.20 15.45
N THR A 757 -21.74 -8.06 16.00
CA THR A 757 -21.95 -6.83 15.24
C THR A 757 -20.66 -6.41 14.53
N LEU A 758 -19.54 -6.31 15.24
CA LEU A 758 -18.26 -5.92 14.66
C LEU A 758 -17.75 -6.94 13.63
N PHE A 759 -17.98 -8.24 13.87
CA PHE A 759 -17.53 -9.30 12.98
C PHE A 759 -18.26 -9.29 11.64
N ILE A 760 -19.60 -9.15 11.65
CA ILE A 760 -20.39 -9.06 10.42
C ILE A 760 -19.95 -7.87 9.57
N VAL A 761 -19.73 -6.71 10.19
CA VAL A 761 -19.29 -5.51 9.45
C VAL A 761 -17.86 -5.62 8.98
N ALA A 762 -16.99 -6.33 9.71
CA ALA A 762 -15.65 -6.64 9.25
C ALA A 762 -15.68 -7.57 8.02
N LEU A 763 -16.59 -8.55 7.97
CA LEU A 763 -16.80 -9.39 6.79
C LEU A 763 -17.30 -8.56 5.60
N PHE A 764 -18.18 -7.59 5.83
CA PHE A 764 -18.58 -6.63 4.80
C PHE A 764 -17.37 -5.89 4.24
N GLY A 765 -16.55 -5.28 5.11
CA GLY A 765 -15.34 -4.57 4.70
C GLY A 765 -14.32 -5.45 3.97
N ILE A 766 -14.16 -6.72 4.37
CA ILE A 766 -13.31 -7.70 3.65
C ILE A 766 -13.88 -8.00 2.27
N GLY A 767 -15.20 -8.16 2.16
CA GLY A 767 -15.86 -8.43 0.90
C GLY A 767 -15.81 -7.27 -0.11
N LEU A 768 -15.53 -6.05 0.35
CA LEU A 768 -15.31 -4.88 -0.50
C LEU A 768 -13.87 -4.77 -1.01
N LEU A 769 -12.90 -5.49 -0.44
CA LEU A 769 -11.49 -5.42 -0.83
C LEU A 769 -11.22 -5.66 -2.33
N PRO A 770 -11.93 -6.59 -3.03
CA PRO A 770 -11.75 -6.75 -4.47
C PRO A 770 -11.88 -5.45 -5.26
N GLN A 771 -12.77 -4.54 -4.86
CA GLN A 771 -12.94 -3.25 -5.56
C GLN A 771 -11.66 -2.39 -5.50
N ALA A 772 -11.01 -2.35 -4.33
CA ALA A 772 -9.76 -1.59 -4.15
C ALA A 772 -8.53 -2.26 -4.81
N LEU A 773 -8.55 -3.59 -4.90
CA LEU A 773 -7.42 -4.37 -5.43
C LEU A 773 -7.44 -4.48 -6.96
N GLN A 774 -8.57 -4.19 -7.60
CA GLN A 774 -8.72 -4.19 -9.05
C GLN A 774 -8.06 -2.97 -9.71
N ARG A 775 -8.16 -1.79 -9.09
CA ARG A 775 -7.52 -0.56 -9.55
C ARG A 775 -7.05 0.22 -8.32
N PRO A 776 -5.76 0.14 -7.94
CA PRO A 776 -5.29 0.68 -6.66
C PRO A 776 -5.00 2.19 -6.73
N ASP A 777 -6.00 2.97 -7.14
CA ASP A 777 -5.97 4.44 -7.12
C ASP A 777 -6.62 5.04 -5.86
N SER A 778 -6.51 6.35 -5.69
CA SER A 778 -7.05 7.07 -4.52
C SER A 778 -8.56 6.89 -4.38
N ALA A 779 -9.34 6.92 -5.47
CA ALA A 779 -10.79 6.81 -5.43
C ALA A 779 -11.23 5.41 -5.00
N HIS A 780 -10.68 4.36 -5.60
CA HIS A 780 -11.00 2.98 -5.27
C HIS A 780 -10.55 2.59 -3.85
N LEU A 781 -9.40 3.11 -3.39
CA LEU A 781 -8.95 2.93 -2.01
C LEU A 781 -9.87 3.66 -1.02
N LEU A 782 -10.34 4.88 -1.32
CA LEU A 782 -11.32 5.63 -0.52
C LEU A 782 -12.66 4.89 -0.40
N TRP A 783 -13.18 4.43 -1.54
CA TRP A 783 -14.44 3.71 -1.68
C TRP A 783 -14.56 2.49 -0.77
N VAL A 784 -13.45 1.82 -0.49
CA VAL A 784 -13.40 0.66 0.43
C VAL A 784 -13.01 1.05 1.85
N SER A 785 -12.15 2.07 2.00
CA SER A 785 -11.71 2.56 3.31
C SER A 785 -12.83 3.16 4.14
N CYS A 786 -13.87 3.71 3.49
CA CYS A 786 -15.01 4.37 4.12
C CYS A 786 -15.74 3.50 5.16
N ILE A 787 -15.62 2.17 5.09
CA ILE A 787 -16.16 1.24 6.09
C ILE A 787 -15.13 0.88 7.15
N SER A 788 -13.99 0.30 6.75
CA SER A 788 -13.06 -0.35 7.68
C SER A 788 -12.27 0.64 8.53
N TRP A 789 -11.90 1.80 7.99
CA TRP A 789 -11.06 2.78 8.70
C TRP A 789 -11.80 3.48 9.84
N PRO A 790 -13.03 4.01 9.68
CA PRO A 790 -13.81 4.52 10.80
C PRO A 790 -14.05 3.46 11.90
N LEU A 791 -14.24 2.19 11.51
CA LEU A 791 -14.46 1.07 12.44
C LEU A 791 -13.21 0.65 13.20
N LEU A 792 -12.01 1.06 12.77
CA LEU A 792 -10.77 0.82 13.50
C LEU A 792 -10.85 1.40 14.92
N ILE A 793 -11.56 2.53 15.11
CA ILE A 793 -11.83 3.12 16.43
C ILE A 793 -12.52 2.09 17.33
N ILE A 794 -13.56 1.42 16.83
CA ILE A 794 -14.33 0.42 17.60
C ILE A 794 -13.49 -0.83 17.89
N ALA A 795 -12.73 -1.31 16.90
CA ALA A 795 -11.86 -2.46 17.09
C ALA A 795 -10.76 -2.19 18.14
N LEU A 796 -10.16 -0.99 18.12
CA LEU A 796 -9.17 -0.58 19.13
C LEU A 796 -9.80 -0.44 20.52
N ILE A 797 -11.03 0.08 20.64
CA ILE A 797 -11.76 0.11 21.92
C ILE A 797 -11.91 -1.30 22.50
N GLU A 798 -12.32 -2.28 21.68
CA GLU A 798 -12.48 -3.67 22.13
C GLU A 798 -11.13 -4.33 22.45
N LEU A 799 -10.09 -4.04 21.67
CA LEU A 799 -8.74 -4.51 21.95
C LEU A 799 -8.22 -3.99 23.30
N ILE A 800 -8.38 -2.70 23.57
CA ILE A 800 -7.97 -2.08 24.84
C ILE A 800 -8.83 -2.59 25.99
N ARG A 801 -10.15 -2.73 25.80
CA ARG A 801 -11.07 -3.32 26.79
C ARG A 801 -10.59 -4.70 27.26
N HIS A 802 -10.16 -5.56 26.33
CA HIS A 802 -9.67 -6.89 26.68
C HIS A 802 -8.25 -6.92 27.23
N ARG A 803 -7.35 -6.06 26.74
CA ARG A 803 -5.94 -6.02 27.17
C ARG A 803 -5.75 -5.32 28.53
N ALA A 804 -6.56 -4.29 28.79
CA ALA A 804 -6.49 -3.43 29.96
C ALA A 804 -7.91 -3.10 30.46
N PRO A 805 -8.61 -4.05 31.08
CA PRO A 805 -10.01 -3.88 31.49
C PRO A 805 -10.22 -2.75 32.50
N ARG A 806 -9.16 -2.36 33.22
CA ARG A 806 -9.16 -1.28 34.22
C ARG A 806 -9.08 0.13 33.62
N THR A 807 -8.86 0.28 32.31
CA THR A 807 -8.75 1.59 31.68
C THR A 807 -10.12 2.26 31.56
N HIS A 808 -10.23 3.50 32.04
CA HIS A 808 -11.47 4.28 32.00
C HIS A 808 -12.03 4.39 30.55
N PRO A 809 -13.36 4.29 30.32
CA PRO A 809 -13.96 4.36 28.99
C PRO A 809 -13.53 5.57 28.14
N THR A 810 -13.45 6.76 28.74
CA THR A 810 -13.00 7.97 28.03
C THR A 810 -11.55 7.86 27.56
N VAL A 811 -10.66 7.30 28.38
CA VAL A 811 -9.25 7.11 28.02
C VAL A 811 -9.14 6.09 26.88
N ARG A 812 -9.89 4.99 26.94
CA ARG A 812 -9.93 4.01 25.84
C ARG A 812 -10.36 4.63 24.52
N LEU A 813 -11.42 5.44 24.56
CA LEU A 813 -11.94 6.13 23.38
C LEU A 813 -10.93 7.14 22.82
N ALA A 814 -10.33 7.96 23.70
CA ALA A 814 -9.31 8.92 23.31
C ALA A 814 -8.10 8.22 22.68
N THR A 815 -7.56 7.17 23.32
CA THR A 815 -6.44 6.39 22.78
C THR A 815 -6.79 5.76 21.42
N ALA A 816 -7.97 5.16 21.27
CA ALA A 816 -8.39 4.56 20.01
C ALA A 816 -8.53 5.61 18.88
N LEU A 817 -9.11 6.78 19.19
CA LEU A 817 -9.23 7.89 18.25
C LEU A 817 -7.85 8.42 17.86
N SER A 818 -6.97 8.70 18.84
CA SER A 818 -5.63 9.22 18.59
C SER A 818 -4.78 8.28 17.73
N ILE A 819 -4.85 6.97 17.97
CA ILE A 819 -4.15 5.98 17.13
C ILE A 819 -4.71 6.01 15.70
N THR A 820 -6.05 6.00 15.55
CA THR A 820 -6.68 6.02 14.22
C THR A 820 -6.33 7.30 13.46
N LEU A 821 -6.42 8.46 14.12
CA LEU A 821 -6.09 9.75 13.54
C LEU A 821 -4.60 9.84 13.16
N ALA A 822 -3.70 9.34 14.01
CA ALA A 822 -2.28 9.30 13.70
C ALA A 822 -1.99 8.45 12.45
N ILE A 823 -2.68 7.32 12.27
CA ILE A 823 -2.54 6.50 11.05
C ILE A 823 -3.00 7.31 9.82
N VAL A 824 -4.13 8.00 9.89
CA VAL A 824 -4.65 8.82 8.77
C VAL A 824 -3.70 9.97 8.44
N VAL A 825 -3.27 10.74 9.45
CA VAL A 825 -2.41 11.93 9.27
C VAL A 825 -1.03 11.57 8.73
N ILE A 826 -0.45 10.45 9.18
CA ILE A 826 0.92 10.07 8.82
C ILE A 826 0.96 9.37 7.46
N PHE A 827 0.01 8.47 7.18
CA PHE A 827 0.14 7.55 6.05
C PHE A 827 -0.71 7.91 4.84
N VAL A 828 -1.87 8.56 5.01
CA VAL A 828 -2.82 8.83 3.92
C VAL A 828 -3.47 10.23 3.91
N PRO A 829 -2.81 11.32 4.35
CA PRO A 829 -3.48 12.61 4.49
C PRO A 829 -3.98 13.22 3.18
N PHE A 830 -3.33 12.97 2.04
CA PHE A 830 -3.48 13.80 0.83
C PHE A 830 -4.84 13.74 0.15
N TYR A 831 -5.40 12.53 0.04
CA TYR A 831 -6.70 12.28 -0.58
C TYR A 831 -7.82 12.13 0.46
N THR A 832 -7.51 12.27 1.75
CA THR A 832 -8.48 12.09 2.84
C THR A 832 -8.62 13.39 3.63
N LEU A 833 -7.82 13.55 4.68
CA LEU A 833 -7.93 14.66 5.61
C LEU A 833 -7.64 16.01 4.95
N ARG A 834 -6.63 16.08 4.08
CA ARG A 834 -6.25 17.31 3.36
C ARG A 834 -7.38 17.81 2.47
N THR A 835 -7.95 16.94 1.64
CA THR A 835 -9.09 17.25 0.78
C THR A 835 -10.31 17.68 1.61
N TYR A 836 -10.62 16.96 2.70
CA TYR A 836 -11.72 17.33 3.58
C TYR A 836 -11.50 18.72 4.21
N THR A 837 -10.28 19.00 4.70
CA THR A 837 -9.95 20.30 5.29
C THR A 837 -10.01 21.44 4.27
N ASP A 838 -9.63 21.19 3.02
CA ASP A 838 -9.74 22.17 1.94
C ASP A 838 -11.21 22.50 1.62
N LEU A 839 -12.06 21.47 1.48
CA LEU A 839 -13.50 21.66 1.27
C LEU A 839 -14.15 22.47 2.40
N ALA A 840 -13.78 22.17 3.66
CA ALA A 840 -14.25 22.92 4.81
C ALA A 840 -13.74 24.37 4.79
N TRP A 841 -12.45 24.56 4.48
CA TRP A 841 -11.83 25.89 4.39
C TRP A 841 -12.47 26.76 3.31
N ARG A 842 -12.61 26.24 2.09
CA ARG A 842 -13.26 26.95 0.97
C ARG A 842 -14.71 27.31 1.28
N SER A 843 -15.44 26.42 1.95
CA SER A 843 -16.81 26.68 2.38
C SER A 843 -16.90 27.79 3.42
N MET A 844 -16.00 27.79 4.42
CA MET A 844 -15.99 28.82 5.48
C MET A 844 -15.46 30.18 5.01
N SER A 845 -14.50 30.18 4.08
CA SER A 845 -13.87 31.39 3.54
C SER A 845 -14.64 32.01 2.37
N GLY A 846 -15.68 31.33 1.86
CA GLY A 846 -16.44 31.76 0.69
C GLY A 846 -15.74 31.56 -0.65
N LYS A 847 -14.51 31.02 -0.68
CA LYS A 847 -13.68 30.76 -1.88
C LYS A 847 -14.19 29.57 -2.70
N THR A 848 -15.38 29.71 -3.25
CA THR A 848 -16.12 28.67 -4.00
C THR A 848 -16.32 29.03 -5.47
N GLU A 849 -15.48 29.91 -5.99
CA GLU A 849 -15.48 30.32 -7.40
C GLU A 849 -15.16 29.11 -8.29
N VAL A 850 -15.90 29.03 -9.39
CA VAL A 850 -15.80 28.00 -10.43
C VAL A 850 -16.22 28.60 -11.76
N LEU A 851 -15.73 28.01 -12.85
CA LEU A 851 -16.05 28.43 -14.21
C LEU A 851 -17.32 27.73 -14.67
N GLN A 852 -18.36 28.49 -15.01
CA GLN A 852 -19.69 27.95 -15.28
C GLN A 852 -20.07 28.10 -16.76
N VAL A 853 -20.15 26.98 -17.49
CA VAL A 853 -20.71 26.96 -18.85
C VAL A 853 -22.22 26.87 -18.74
N THR A 854 -22.96 27.77 -19.40
CA THR A 854 -24.42 27.88 -19.27
C THR A 854 -25.08 27.92 -20.65
N ARG A 855 -26.22 27.24 -20.79
CA ARG A 855 -27.15 27.35 -21.92
C ARG A 855 -28.59 27.31 -21.38
N GLY A 856 -29.32 28.42 -21.55
CA GLY A 856 -30.66 28.55 -20.97
C GLY A 856 -30.65 28.41 -19.44
N ASP A 857 -31.45 27.47 -18.92
CA ASP A 857 -31.54 27.11 -17.50
C ASP A 857 -30.52 26.04 -17.05
N ARG A 858 -29.75 25.48 -18.00
CA ARG A 858 -28.79 24.40 -17.74
C ARG A 858 -27.36 24.91 -17.66
N TYR A 859 -26.57 24.30 -16.79
CA TYR A 859 -25.18 24.69 -16.57
C TYR A 859 -24.30 23.53 -16.10
N PHE A 860 -22.99 23.69 -16.29
CA PHE A 860 -21.96 22.76 -15.81
C PHE A 860 -20.71 23.51 -15.33
N TYR A 861 -19.97 22.95 -14.37
CA TYR A 861 -18.76 23.57 -13.81
C TYR A 861 -17.48 22.95 -14.37
N LEU A 862 -16.56 23.80 -14.81
CA LEU A 862 -15.22 23.43 -15.29
C LEU A 862 -14.13 24.05 -14.42
N GLY A 863 -12.93 23.45 -14.46
CA GLY A 863 -11.81 23.80 -13.58
C GLY A 863 -10.61 24.48 -14.25
N ASP A 864 -10.60 24.61 -15.58
CA ASP A 864 -9.52 25.23 -16.36
C ASP A 864 -10.13 26.23 -17.35
N ASP A 865 -9.51 27.41 -17.47
CA ASP A 865 -10.00 28.51 -18.30
C ASP A 865 -10.09 28.14 -19.79
N ARG A 866 -9.21 27.26 -20.29
CA ARG A 866 -9.17 26.93 -21.72
C ARG A 866 -10.33 26.01 -22.14
N PRO A 867 -10.59 24.85 -21.49
CA PRO A 867 -11.80 24.08 -21.73
C PRO A 867 -13.07 24.90 -21.49
N TYR A 868 -13.06 25.79 -20.49
CA TYR A 868 -14.17 26.69 -20.23
C TYR A 868 -14.48 27.62 -21.40
N MET A 869 -13.48 28.37 -21.88
CA MET A 869 -13.65 29.28 -23.01
C MET A 869 -14.02 28.53 -24.30
N ALA A 870 -13.40 27.38 -24.58
CA ALA A 870 -13.74 26.56 -25.74
C ALA A 870 -15.19 26.07 -25.69
N SER A 871 -15.63 25.64 -24.50
CA SER A 871 -17.00 25.18 -24.26
C SER A 871 -18.02 26.31 -24.43
N LEU A 872 -17.73 27.52 -23.94
CA LEU A 872 -18.61 28.68 -24.16
C LEU A 872 -18.78 29.01 -25.64
N GLN A 873 -17.68 28.99 -26.40
CA GLN A 873 -17.69 29.32 -27.83
C GLN A 873 -18.46 28.26 -28.64
N VAL A 874 -18.15 26.97 -28.46
CA VAL A 874 -18.82 25.89 -29.19
C VAL A 874 -20.31 25.80 -28.82
N VAL A 875 -20.66 26.02 -27.55
CA VAL A 875 -22.07 25.99 -27.11
C VAL A 875 -22.84 27.12 -27.77
N LYS A 876 -22.26 28.33 -27.84
CA LYS A 876 -22.88 29.48 -28.50
C LYS A 876 -23.13 29.21 -29.99
N ASP A 877 -22.12 28.69 -30.70
CA ASP A 877 -22.23 28.47 -32.14
C ASP A 877 -23.20 27.32 -32.45
N LEU A 878 -23.12 26.20 -31.72
CA LEU A 878 -24.06 25.09 -31.92
C LEU A 878 -25.51 25.49 -31.57
N ASP A 879 -25.73 26.31 -30.54
CA ASP A 879 -27.08 26.80 -30.18
C ASP A 879 -27.71 27.66 -31.29
N GLN A 880 -26.89 28.42 -32.03
CA GLN A 880 -27.37 29.21 -33.16
C GLN A 880 -27.64 28.38 -34.42
N LEU A 881 -26.92 27.28 -34.60
CA LEU A 881 -26.90 26.52 -35.85
C LEU A 881 -27.76 25.26 -35.83
N SER A 882 -27.98 24.65 -34.66
CA SER A 882 -28.71 23.39 -34.55
C SER A 882 -30.21 23.57 -34.39
N HIS A 883 -30.96 22.52 -34.74
CA HIS A 883 -32.41 22.46 -34.61
C HIS A 883 -32.85 21.29 -33.71
N PRO A 884 -33.95 21.46 -32.95
CA PRO A 884 -34.50 20.37 -32.13
C PRO A 884 -34.76 19.10 -32.95
N GLY A 885 -34.33 17.95 -32.43
CA GLY A 885 -34.45 16.65 -33.08
C GLY A 885 -33.24 16.23 -33.93
N GLU A 886 -32.31 17.14 -34.24
CA GLU A 886 -31.03 16.78 -34.86
C GLU A 886 -30.16 15.93 -33.94
N ARG A 887 -29.25 15.17 -34.54
CA ARG A 887 -28.42 14.17 -33.85
C ARG A 887 -27.03 14.71 -33.53
N LEU A 888 -26.65 14.68 -32.25
CA LEU A 888 -25.35 15.14 -31.77
C LEU A 888 -24.48 13.94 -31.35
N LEU A 889 -23.21 13.92 -31.75
CA LEU A 889 -22.18 13.06 -31.16
C LEU A 889 -21.15 13.93 -30.43
N VAL A 890 -20.81 13.52 -29.22
CA VAL A 890 -19.74 14.10 -28.40
C VAL A 890 -18.71 13.00 -28.14
N GLY A 891 -17.43 13.30 -28.37
CA GLY A 891 -16.33 12.34 -28.18
C GLY A 891 -14.96 12.99 -28.24
N PRO A 892 -13.87 12.21 -28.16
CA PRO A 892 -12.52 12.71 -28.35
C PRO A 892 -12.26 13.08 -29.81
N VAL A 893 -11.33 14.01 -30.07
CA VAL A 893 -10.92 14.36 -31.45
C VAL A 893 -10.43 13.16 -32.23
N ASP A 894 -9.59 12.29 -31.64
CA ASP A 894 -9.21 11.02 -32.28
C ASP A 894 -10.09 9.87 -31.77
N LEU A 895 -11.02 9.41 -32.59
CA LEU A 895 -11.98 8.35 -32.25
C LEU A 895 -11.35 6.95 -32.22
N ARG A 896 -10.08 6.80 -32.57
CA ARG A 896 -9.31 5.59 -32.26
C ARG A 896 -8.95 5.49 -30.78
N ASN A 897 -8.99 6.60 -30.04
CA ASN A 897 -8.68 6.65 -28.62
C ASN A 897 -9.89 7.14 -27.83
N THR A 898 -10.78 6.20 -27.49
CA THR A 898 -12.03 6.49 -26.79
C THR A 898 -11.86 6.50 -25.26
N SER A 899 -10.78 7.10 -24.77
CA SER A 899 -10.47 7.15 -23.32
C SER A 899 -11.41 8.03 -22.52
N TYR A 900 -11.98 9.06 -23.14
CA TYR A 900 -12.84 10.00 -22.44
C TYR A 900 -13.79 10.73 -23.40
N SER A 901 -15.01 11.02 -22.95
CA SER A 901 -16.07 11.74 -23.67
C SER A 901 -16.71 12.76 -22.74
N ASP A 902 -16.70 14.04 -23.11
CA ASP A 902 -17.23 15.14 -22.29
C ASP A 902 -18.77 15.20 -22.34
N ALA A 903 -19.41 14.19 -21.76
CA ALA A 903 -20.85 13.94 -21.85
C ALA A 903 -21.74 15.10 -21.32
N PHE A 904 -21.21 16.04 -20.55
CA PHE A 904 -21.95 17.22 -20.10
C PHE A 904 -22.50 18.08 -21.26
N PHE A 905 -21.91 18.03 -22.46
CA PHE A 905 -22.48 18.74 -23.63
C PHE A 905 -23.88 18.23 -23.97
N TYR A 906 -24.16 16.92 -23.85
CA TYR A 906 -25.52 16.39 -24.03
C TYR A 906 -26.49 16.93 -22.98
N HIS A 907 -26.03 17.21 -21.76
CA HIS A 907 -26.87 17.83 -20.74
C HIS A 907 -27.23 19.27 -21.14
N LEU A 908 -26.30 20.03 -21.71
CA LEU A 908 -26.56 21.40 -22.18
C LEU A 908 -27.50 21.43 -23.40
N PHE A 909 -27.52 20.38 -24.23
CA PHE A 909 -28.34 20.27 -25.43
C PHE A 909 -29.42 19.16 -25.34
N PRO A 910 -30.44 19.30 -24.46
CA PRO A 910 -31.47 18.26 -24.27
C PRO A 910 -32.40 18.04 -25.47
N ASP A 911 -32.47 19.01 -26.38
CA ASP A 911 -33.32 19.02 -27.56
C ASP A 911 -32.68 18.26 -28.74
N LEU A 912 -31.38 17.99 -28.64
CA LEU A 912 -30.63 17.17 -29.60
C LEU A 912 -30.64 15.71 -29.15
N ILE A 913 -30.72 14.81 -30.12
CA ILE A 913 -30.74 13.36 -29.88
C ILE A 913 -29.30 12.85 -29.87
N PRO A 914 -28.81 12.19 -28.81
CA PRO A 914 -27.51 11.53 -28.86
C PRO A 914 -27.41 10.54 -30.03
N ALA A 915 -26.42 10.73 -30.90
CA ALA A 915 -26.22 9.94 -32.11
C ALA A 915 -25.49 8.60 -31.85
N THR A 916 -24.93 8.44 -30.65
CA THR A 916 -24.06 7.32 -30.29
C THR A 916 -24.67 6.44 -29.19
N TYR A 917 -24.38 5.14 -29.27
CA TYR A 917 -24.60 4.19 -28.18
C TYR A 917 -23.59 4.40 -27.03
N PHE A 918 -22.40 4.94 -27.34
CA PHE A 918 -21.27 5.13 -26.42
C PHE A 918 -21.21 6.59 -25.93
N ILE A 919 -22.25 7.03 -25.20
CA ILE A 919 -22.23 8.34 -24.54
C ILE A 919 -21.12 8.36 -23.48
N GLU A 920 -21.03 7.30 -22.67
CA GLU A 920 -19.84 6.91 -21.92
C GLU A 920 -18.93 6.14 -22.91
N MET A 921 -17.73 6.67 -23.16
CA MET A 921 -16.76 6.07 -24.07
C MET A 921 -15.70 5.35 -23.24
N ASP A 922 -15.62 4.03 -23.43
CA ASP A 922 -14.65 3.17 -22.74
C ASP A 922 -13.72 2.49 -23.76
N PRO A 923 -12.39 2.57 -23.57
CA PRO A 923 -11.41 1.82 -24.36
C PRO A 923 -11.65 0.30 -24.28
N GLY A 924 -11.55 -0.37 -25.42
CA GLY A 924 -11.84 -1.79 -25.54
C GLY A 924 -13.33 -2.12 -25.66
N LEU A 925 -14.22 -1.11 -25.69
CA LEU A 925 -15.62 -1.26 -26.09
C LEU A 925 -15.94 -0.39 -27.31
N ALA A 926 -15.78 0.93 -27.20
CA ALA A 926 -16.20 1.87 -28.23
C ALA A 926 -15.28 1.87 -29.46
N ASP A 927 -13.96 1.74 -29.24
CA ASP A 927 -12.89 1.77 -30.26
C ASP A 927 -12.57 0.40 -30.89
N ARG A 928 -13.27 -0.67 -30.50
CA ARG A 928 -13.10 -2.00 -31.09
C ARG A 928 -13.35 -2.00 -32.59
N ALA A 929 -12.62 -2.85 -33.31
CA ALA A 929 -12.77 -2.99 -34.76
C ALA A 929 -14.18 -3.42 -35.21
N ASP A 930 -14.90 -4.19 -34.38
CA ASP A 930 -16.27 -4.64 -34.60
C ASP A 930 -17.33 -3.77 -33.90
N SER A 931 -16.94 -2.57 -33.45
CA SER A 931 -17.84 -1.60 -32.81
C SER A 931 -18.78 -0.91 -33.81
N ARG A 932 -19.96 -0.51 -33.33
CA ARG A 932 -20.92 0.34 -34.07
C ARG A 932 -20.55 1.83 -34.11
N LEU A 933 -19.41 2.22 -33.55
CA LEU A 933 -19.02 3.64 -33.42
C LEU A 933 -18.97 4.35 -34.79
N ALA A 934 -18.50 3.68 -35.85
CA ALA A 934 -18.47 4.26 -37.19
C ALA A 934 -19.89 4.57 -37.72
N ASP A 935 -20.83 3.64 -37.54
CA ASP A 935 -22.24 3.83 -37.92
C ASP A 935 -22.89 4.95 -37.09
N ASP A 936 -22.55 5.02 -35.79
CA ASP A 936 -23.03 6.06 -34.89
C ASP A 936 -22.56 7.46 -35.33
N VAL A 937 -21.28 7.60 -35.70
CA VAL A 937 -20.71 8.83 -36.29
C VAL A 937 -21.43 9.18 -37.60
N GLN A 938 -21.60 8.21 -38.50
CA GLN A 938 -22.30 8.43 -39.77
C GLN A 938 -23.75 8.88 -39.59
N SER A 939 -24.39 8.44 -38.50
CA SER A 939 -25.78 8.80 -38.18
C SER A 939 -25.93 10.23 -37.63
N ALA A 940 -24.85 10.89 -37.21
CA ALA A 940 -24.92 12.21 -36.60
C ALA A 940 -25.17 13.33 -37.62
N ASP A 941 -25.71 14.45 -37.13
CA ASP A 941 -25.83 15.72 -37.87
C ASP A 941 -24.76 16.71 -37.41
N TRP A 942 -24.39 16.64 -36.11
CA TRP A 942 -23.37 17.46 -35.48
C TRP A 942 -22.37 16.60 -34.70
N LEU A 943 -21.08 16.97 -34.74
CA LEU A 943 -20.05 16.39 -33.87
C LEU A 943 -19.39 17.50 -33.03
N ILE A 944 -19.33 17.30 -31.72
CA ILE A 944 -18.41 18.03 -30.83
C ILE A 944 -17.28 17.07 -30.48
N LEU A 945 -16.09 17.33 -31.00
CA LEU A 945 -14.92 16.51 -30.69
C LEU A 945 -13.92 17.29 -29.84
N THR A 946 -13.54 16.74 -28.68
CA THR A 946 -12.73 17.44 -27.67
C THR A 946 -11.33 16.85 -27.51
N ARG A 947 -10.39 17.74 -27.17
CA ARG A 947 -8.99 17.39 -26.90
C ARG A 947 -8.64 17.51 -25.41
N PHE A 948 -9.64 17.72 -24.54
CA PHE A 948 -9.49 17.96 -23.10
C PHE A 948 -8.68 16.86 -22.38
N TRP A 949 -8.81 15.63 -22.85
CA TRP A 949 -8.21 14.44 -22.26
C TRP A 949 -7.27 13.69 -23.21
N SER A 950 -6.82 14.32 -24.29
CA SER A 950 -5.99 13.70 -25.33
C SER A 950 -4.61 13.19 -24.87
N GLY A 951 -4.11 13.66 -23.73
CA GLY A 951 -2.92 13.10 -23.07
C GLY A 951 -3.22 12.19 -21.88
N TRP A 952 -4.46 11.70 -21.76
CA TRP A 952 -4.81 10.66 -20.79
C TRP A 952 -4.07 9.38 -21.12
N ILE A 953 -3.04 9.07 -20.32
CA ILE A 953 -2.17 7.92 -20.54
C ILE A 953 -2.05 7.17 -19.23
N GLU A 954 -2.63 5.98 -19.20
CA GLU A 954 -2.51 5.03 -18.11
C GLU A 954 -1.88 3.74 -18.65
N PRO A 955 -1.16 2.96 -17.83
CA PRO A 955 -0.59 1.68 -18.26
C PRO A 955 -1.69 0.59 -18.41
N ASN A 956 -2.71 0.86 -19.24
CA ASN A 956 -3.85 -0.01 -19.54
C ASN A 956 -4.28 0.16 -21.01
N GLU A 957 -5.46 -0.38 -21.38
CA GLU A 957 -5.97 -0.35 -22.76
C GLU A 957 -6.16 1.06 -23.34
N SER A 958 -6.21 2.12 -22.51
CA SER A 958 -6.31 3.52 -22.95
C SER A 958 -5.12 4.01 -23.79
N THR A 959 -4.04 3.22 -23.88
CA THR A 959 -2.85 3.52 -24.70
C THR A 959 -2.84 2.83 -26.06
N LYS A 960 -3.81 1.97 -26.33
CA LYS A 960 -3.91 1.26 -27.61
C LYS A 960 -4.95 1.96 -28.48
N PHE A 961 -4.55 2.31 -29.70
CA PHE A 961 -5.45 2.85 -30.69
C PHE A 961 -6.31 1.73 -31.29
N GLY A 962 -7.62 1.97 -31.35
CA GLY A 962 -8.59 1.13 -32.02
C GLY A 962 -8.72 1.41 -33.52
N SER A 963 -9.91 1.13 -34.07
CA SER A 963 -10.18 1.28 -35.50
C SER A 963 -10.21 2.74 -35.96
N ASP A 964 -9.59 3.03 -37.10
CA ASP A 964 -9.57 4.36 -37.73
C ASP A 964 -10.82 4.66 -38.57
N VAL A 965 -11.66 3.66 -38.81
CA VAL A 965 -12.88 3.80 -39.63
C VAL A 965 -13.78 4.96 -39.17
N PRO A 966 -14.03 5.19 -37.86
CA PRO A 966 -14.83 6.35 -37.42
C PRO A 966 -14.22 7.70 -37.83
N ASN A 967 -12.90 7.87 -37.77
CA ASN A 967 -12.23 9.10 -38.22
C ASN A 967 -12.39 9.30 -39.73
N GLN A 968 -12.27 8.22 -40.51
CA GLN A 968 -12.50 8.26 -41.95
C GLN A 968 -13.95 8.66 -42.28
N VAL A 969 -14.93 8.25 -41.46
CA VAL A 969 -16.31 8.73 -41.62
C VAL A 969 -16.40 10.23 -41.38
N VAL A 970 -15.72 10.77 -40.36
CA VAL A 970 -15.65 12.23 -40.11
C VAL A 970 -15.10 12.94 -41.35
N GLU A 971 -13.94 12.53 -41.84
CA GLU A 971 -13.26 13.12 -43.00
C GLU A 971 -14.11 13.11 -44.28
N ASN A 972 -14.86 12.02 -44.49
CA ASN A 972 -15.61 11.81 -45.73
C ASN A 972 -17.03 12.42 -45.72
N THR A 973 -17.61 12.67 -44.55
CA THR A 973 -19.05 13.02 -44.44
C THR A 973 -19.35 14.28 -43.61
N PHE A 974 -18.34 14.87 -42.98
CA PHE A 974 -18.50 16.07 -42.16
C PHE A 974 -17.59 17.20 -42.62
N CYS A 975 -18.04 18.42 -42.37
CA CYS A 975 -17.33 19.65 -42.66
C CYS A 975 -17.08 20.40 -41.35
N LEU A 976 -15.84 20.81 -41.11
CA LEU A 976 -15.43 21.59 -39.94
C LEU A 976 -16.09 22.97 -39.99
N ARG A 977 -16.91 23.27 -38.98
CA ARG A 977 -17.56 24.59 -38.81
C ARG A 977 -16.73 25.54 -37.97
N GLY A 978 -16.05 25.01 -36.95
CA GLY A 978 -15.24 25.81 -36.06
C GLY A 978 -14.24 24.97 -35.28
N SER A 979 -13.09 25.58 -34.98
CA SER A 979 -12.09 25.06 -34.05
C SER A 979 -11.82 26.14 -33.01
N TYR A 980 -11.93 25.77 -31.74
CA TYR A 980 -11.97 26.72 -30.62
C TYR A 980 -10.77 26.51 -29.70
N GLN A 981 -10.22 27.63 -29.20
CA GLN A 981 -9.09 27.66 -28.27
C GLN A 981 -7.92 26.76 -28.70
N HIS A 982 -7.32 27.06 -29.86
CA HIS A 982 -6.21 26.29 -30.43
C HIS A 982 -6.52 24.80 -30.59
N ASP A 983 -7.66 24.48 -31.19
CA ASP A 983 -8.06 23.10 -31.49
C ASP A 983 -8.35 22.20 -30.28
N LEU A 984 -8.77 22.82 -29.16
CA LEU A 984 -9.25 22.09 -27.98
C LEU A 984 -10.65 21.50 -28.20
N VAL A 985 -11.49 22.17 -28.99
CA VAL A 985 -12.81 21.67 -29.38
C VAL A 985 -13.01 21.92 -30.86
N ARG A 986 -13.48 20.91 -31.57
CA ARG A 986 -13.92 21.01 -32.97
C ARG A 986 -15.42 20.80 -33.06
N LEU A 987 -16.06 21.67 -33.84
CA LEU A 987 -17.46 21.54 -34.21
C LEU A 987 -17.57 21.16 -35.68
N TYR A 988 -18.17 20.02 -35.95
CA TYR A 988 -18.42 19.53 -37.30
C TYR A 988 -19.92 19.50 -37.59
N GLN A 989 -20.30 19.79 -38.83
CA GLN A 989 -21.64 19.60 -39.36
C GLN A 989 -21.62 18.59 -40.50
N LYS A 990 -22.63 17.73 -40.57
CA LYS A 990 -22.82 16.81 -41.69
C LYS A 990 -22.95 17.59 -43.00
N CYS A 991 -22.26 17.13 -44.04
CA CYS A 991 -22.32 17.72 -45.37
C CYS A 991 -22.32 16.65 -46.47
N SER A 992 -22.63 17.01 -47.72
CA SER A 992 -22.77 16.05 -48.81
C SER A 992 -21.45 15.39 -49.20
N THR A 993 -20.34 16.07 -48.97
CA THR A 993 -18.97 15.59 -49.19
C THR A 993 -18.13 16.25 -48.11
N GLY A 994 -17.50 15.45 -47.25
CA GLY A 994 -16.64 15.96 -46.19
C GLY A 994 -15.47 16.76 -46.73
N ASP A 995 -14.91 17.62 -45.88
CA ASP A 995 -13.78 18.50 -46.25
C ASP A 995 -12.42 17.82 -46.12
N GLY A 996 -12.40 16.53 -45.74
CA GLY A 996 -11.17 15.76 -45.51
C GLY A 996 -10.40 16.19 -44.27
N ILE A 997 -11.00 16.97 -43.36
CA ILE A 997 -10.32 17.46 -42.15
C ILE A 997 -10.49 16.47 -41.00
N GLY A 998 -9.50 15.58 -40.85
CA GLY A 998 -9.39 14.59 -39.80
C GLY A 998 -8.72 15.12 -38.52
N PRO A 999 -8.53 14.26 -37.50
CA PRO A 999 -8.09 14.66 -36.15
C PRO A 999 -6.73 15.37 -36.06
N TYR A 1000 -5.87 15.22 -37.07
CA TYR A 1000 -4.51 15.79 -37.12
C TYR A 1000 -4.32 16.80 -38.24
N ASP A 1001 -5.38 17.09 -39.00
CA ASP A 1001 -5.33 18.08 -40.08
C ASP A 1001 -5.54 19.50 -39.53
N ALA A 1002 -5.13 20.50 -40.34
CA ALA A 1002 -5.30 21.91 -40.01
C ALA A 1002 -6.78 22.19 -39.64
N PRO A 1003 -7.06 22.97 -38.56
CA PRO A 1003 -6.17 23.93 -37.89
C PRO A 1003 -5.32 23.34 -36.75
N TYR A 1004 -5.21 22.02 -36.61
CA TYR A 1004 -4.31 21.41 -35.63
C TYR A 1004 -2.86 21.88 -35.83
N GLN A 1005 -2.20 22.20 -34.72
CA GLN A 1005 -0.80 22.58 -34.70
C GLN A 1005 -0.05 21.70 -33.68
N PRO A 1006 0.94 20.89 -34.11
CA PRO A 1006 1.65 19.96 -33.22
C PRO A 1006 2.35 20.63 -32.02
N LEU A 1007 2.71 21.91 -32.14
CA LEU A 1007 3.32 22.71 -31.08
C LEU A 1007 2.37 22.98 -29.90
N PHE A 1008 1.07 22.83 -30.12
CA PHE A 1008 -0.01 23.26 -29.24
C PHE A 1008 -0.88 22.09 -28.77
N ASP A 1009 -0.26 20.93 -28.57
CA ASP A 1009 -0.96 19.78 -28.03
C ASP A 1009 -1.19 19.92 -26.52
N TYR A 1010 -2.25 20.63 -26.18
CA TYR A 1010 -2.63 20.97 -24.81
C TYR A 1010 -3.35 19.82 -24.13
N ALA A 1011 -2.70 18.67 -24.03
CA ALA A 1011 -3.00 17.76 -22.95
C ALA A 1011 -2.58 18.40 -21.61
N VAL A 1012 -3.21 18.00 -20.51
CA VAL A 1012 -2.66 18.26 -19.18
C VAL A 1012 -1.18 17.85 -19.20
N GLU A 1013 -0.27 18.77 -18.91
CA GLU A 1013 1.16 18.46 -18.78
C GLU A 1013 1.35 17.46 -17.64
N VAL A 1014 1.46 16.19 -17.99
CA VAL A 1014 1.76 15.10 -17.07
C VAL A 1014 3.08 14.48 -17.52
N LEU A 1015 4.08 14.51 -16.64
CA LEU A 1015 5.40 13.88 -16.83
C LEU A 1015 5.29 12.35 -16.77
N VAL A 1016 4.54 11.76 -17.70
CA VAL A 1016 4.41 10.31 -17.86
C VAL A 1016 4.96 9.96 -19.25
N PRO A 1017 5.80 8.91 -19.38
CA PRO A 1017 6.33 8.50 -20.67
C PRO A 1017 5.19 8.11 -21.61
N VAL A 1018 5.09 8.84 -22.73
CA VAL A 1018 4.09 8.64 -23.78
C VAL A 1018 4.69 7.86 -24.94
N THR A 1019 3.94 6.91 -25.50
CA THR A 1019 4.27 6.29 -26.79
C THR A 1019 4.11 7.31 -27.93
N PRO A 1020 5.02 7.35 -28.91
CA PRO A 1020 4.89 8.24 -30.06
C PRO A 1020 3.55 8.07 -30.76
N ARG A 1021 3.01 9.16 -31.31
CA ARG A 1021 1.74 9.13 -32.03
C ARG A 1021 1.88 8.39 -33.37
N PRO A 1022 0.77 7.90 -33.95
CA PRO A 1022 0.79 7.21 -35.24
C PRO A 1022 1.36 8.04 -36.40
N ASP A 1023 1.27 9.38 -36.33
CA ASP A 1023 1.83 10.33 -37.29
C ASP A 1023 3.34 10.61 -37.08
N GLY A 1024 3.96 9.96 -36.08
CA GLY A 1024 5.36 10.13 -35.72
C GLY A 1024 5.65 11.38 -34.88
N THR A 1025 4.64 12.20 -34.56
CA THR A 1025 4.82 13.40 -33.73
C THR A 1025 4.92 13.03 -32.24
N CYS A 1026 5.69 13.82 -31.50
CA CYS A 1026 5.93 13.61 -30.08
C CYS A 1026 5.33 14.73 -29.23
N THR A 1027 4.60 14.35 -28.18
CA THR A 1027 4.22 15.29 -27.11
C THR A 1027 5.48 15.73 -26.34
N PRO A 1028 5.42 16.82 -25.56
CA PRO A 1028 6.57 17.34 -24.79
C PRO A 1028 7.23 16.33 -23.83
N THR A 1029 6.59 15.18 -23.55
CA THR A 1029 7.00 14.16 -22.58
C THR A 1029 7.21 12.75 -23.19
N CYS A 1030 7.20 12.65 -24.51
CA CYS A 1030 7.53 11.43 -25.24
C CYS A 1030 8.81 10.76 -24.72
N ARG A 1031 8.78 9.43 -24.47
CA ARG A 1031 9.93 8.65 -23.97
C ARG A 1031 10.47 9.07 -22.59
N GLY A 1032 9.74 9.88 -21.82
CA GLY A 1032 10.15 10.27 -20.47
C GLY A 1032 11.31 11.29 -20.43
N ILE A 1033 11.62 11.93 -21.56
CA ILE A 1033 12.59 13.02 -21.68
C ILE A 1033 11.82 14.26 -22.13
N PHE A 1034 11.93 15.34 -21.36
CA PHE A 1034 11.32 16.62 -21.72
C PHE A 1034 11.95 17.15 -23.02
N ASN A 1035 11.14 17.52 -24.01
CA ASN A 1035 11.66 18.07 -25.26
C ASN A 1035 12.29 19.46 -24.99
N PRO A 1036 13.62 19.63 -25.16
CA PRO A 1036 14.33 20.84 -24.81
C PRO A 1036 13.87 22.09 -25.61
N ASP A 1037 13.23 21.91 -26.77
CA ASP A 1037 12.66 22.99 -27.56
C ASP A 1037 11.50 23.72 -26.85
N TYR A 1038 10.98 23.12 -25.77
CA TYR A 1038 9.85 23.64 -24.98
C TYR A 1038 10.28 24.16 -23.60
N ALA A 1039 11.58 24.24 -23.30
CA ALA A 1039 12.12 24.58 -21.97
C ALA A 1039 11.87 26.04 -21.55
N ASN A 1040 11.53 26.92 -22.51
CA ASN A 1040 11.35 28.35 -22.29
C ASN A 1040 9.87 28.78 -22.28
N ILE A 1041 8.93 27.84 -22.35
CA ILE A 1041 7.50 28.15 -22.20
C ILE A 1041 7.20 28.19 -20.70
N ASP A 1042 6.78 29.34 -20.18
CA ASP A 1042 6.33 29.44 -18.78
C ASP A 1042 4.94 28.82 -18.65
N THR A 1043 4.89 27.54 -18.29
CA THR A 1043 3.65 26.77 -18.17
C THR A 1043 3.06 26.82 -16.76
N SER A 1044 3.68 27.59 -15.87
CA SER A 1044 3.26 27.81 -14.48
C SER A 1044 2.65 29.19 -14.23
N VAL A 1045 2.78 30.11 -15.18
CA VAL A 1045 2.35 31.49 -15.04
C VAL A 1045 1.73 31.97 -16.37
N LEU A 1046 0.42 31.88 -16.49
CA LEU A 1046 -0.32 33.03 -17.00
C LEU A 1046 -0.89 33.71 -15.79
N GLU A 1047 -0.20 34.79 -15.37
CA GLU A 1047 -0.77 35.78 -14.49
C GLU A 1047 -2.19 36.09 -14.97
N VAL A 1048 -3.15 35.97 -14.06
CA VAL A 1048 -4.27 36.90 -14.04
C VAL A 1048 -3.62 38.28 -14.06
N SER A 1049 -3.55 38.91 -15.23
CA SER A 1049 -3.25 40.34 -15.25
C SER A 1049 -4.37 41.00 -14.45
N PRO A 1050 -4.08 41.72 -13.35
CA PRO A 1050 -5.11 42.40 -12.55
C PRO A 1050 -5.79 43.56 -13.30
N LYS A 1051 -5.59 43.68 -14.62
CA LYS A 1051 -6.17 44.73 -15.46
C LYS A 1051 -7.47 44.33 -16.18
N ALA A 1052 -7.99 43.12 -15.98
CA ALA A 1052 -9.29 42.73 -16.53
C ALA A 1052 -10.49 43.03 -15.60
N SER A 1053 -10.30 43.78 -14.51
CA SER A 1053 -11.41 44.38 -13.73
C SER A 1053 -11.70 45.83 -14.10
N ASP A 1054 -10.91 46.46 -14.99
CA ASP A 1054 -11.13 47.84 -15.46
C ASP A 1054 -11.55 47.93 -16.94
N ALA A 1055 -11.74 46.80 -17.65
CA ALA A 1055 -12.18 46.77 -19.05
C ALA A 1055 -13.68 46.48 -19.23
N THR A 1056 -14.49 46.60 -18.18
CA THR A 1056 -15.97 46.57 -18.26
C THR A 1056 -16.60 47.97 -18.26
N ALA A 1057 -15.84 49.01 -18.61
CA ALA A 1057 -16.34 50.39 -18.68
C ALA A 1057 -16.43 50.99 -20.11
N ASP A 1058 -15.75 50.43 -21.14
CA ASP A 1058 -15.65 51.08 -22.46
C ASP A 1058 -16.26 50.30 -23.64
N LEU A 1059 -17.20 49.37 -23.40
CA LEU A 1059 -18.00 48.74 -24.47
C LEU A 1059 -19.52 48.89 -24.27
N VAL A 1060 -19.93 49.97 -23.59
CA VAL A 1060 -21.32 50.46 -23.56
C VAL A 1060 -21.36 51.95 -23.91
N SER A 1061 -20.86 52.32 -25.09
CA SER A 1061 -21.33 53.51 -25.81
C SER A 1061 -20.86 53.41 -27.25
N ASP A 1062 -21.72 52.88 -28.12
CA ASP A 1062 -21.91 53.38 -29.49
C ASP A 1062 -22.82 52.42 -30.24
N ALA A 1063 -24.10 52.45 -29.85
CA ALA A 1063 -25.22 52.09 -30.72
C ALA A 1063 -26.51 52.57 -30.04
N THR A 1064 -26.96 53.76 -30.39
CA THR A 1064 -28.35 54.09 -30.80
C THR A 1064 -28.49 55.61 -30.94
N PRO A 1065 -29.34 56.12 -31.86
CA PRO A 1065 -30.33 55.42 -32.68
C PRO A 1065 -29.81 54.91 -34.03
#